data_AF-A0A3L7VT24-F1
#
_entry.id   AF-A0A3L7VT24-F1
#
_cell.length_a   1.000
_cell.length_b   1.000
_cell.length_c   1.000
_cell.angle_alpha   90.00
_cell.angle_beta   90.00
_cell.angle_gamma   90.00
#
_symmetry.space_group_name_H-M   'P 1'
#
loop_
_entity.id
_entity.type
_entity.pdbx_description
1 polymer ?
#
loop_
_entity_poly.entity_id
_entity_poly.type
_entity_poly.pdbx_seq_one_letter_code
_entity_poly.pdbx_strand_id
1 'polypeptide(L)'
;MVFRRTSILLSFVVLLIIVLSSIAVEQFFFTANQRDIFKYTADSNADGLLAQESSDQLPGASAPISDTYYWTKPELLIHFWRTPALQRIITLRYYTPYGAVSVVTNDQVVTQIPPSTTIRVARFLTPADPQFDITFRANTPKKVDTRTVGMMFLDISWQAVWGNPYAVATSQIPALLVGIPTSIVLLAVLLWCIGTPLWAIPVGAIGYLLTLIIVYVASPWHATAIQPTIQFVVWMGLGGVGVSSLLRRANIVLQTPYIMLGAVWVLSTLLFFSPAISSDGVGYYAYIRSFGIDGDLQFINEFDKTLSPLPSIATFPIYAPTGYMINAWSVGPALIWAPFWYIAHGTTLLANLVGGQWPVDGYTLIYKALTTFSSSIAGLVTLYATYLFLTRWFSQSIALLSTITLYVGSNWLYYTQVAGSYPHSLTALFAILMVISSWKIIDLPIPRTRHWVYFGLSTGALILCYWMNILIGVYPLGIIIYKFLPVFRQKNWVLGRAYLYGVLISVVCGLAVLAPQFITWQYLYRSWFTVYIQNGRFTTMNFRFIPYLFGPLYGLLWWTPAYFVAILGSVWFAIKRPWPGVLFLLTIIIFISYNASIPDWDGSGGFGFRRIMSLMPFFAIGLATILQALQRWRLLPVVLVSIMAGWSIRIMVRYMDFKFFRAPDDFLDTLTASMLSESVMPTQALTLHVTNSLFINQLLQPNVMGVIVCVILITLATGVFYYGRRLLPQITTTPPQEH
;
A
#
# COMPACT_ATOMS: atom_id res chain seq x y z
N MET A 1 27.82 25.54 -24.90
CA MET A 1 27.05 25.87 -23.67
C MET A 1 25.58 26.19 -23.94
N VAL A 2 25.24 26.89 -25.04
CA VAL A 2 23.84 27.25 -25.38
C VAL A 2 22.94 26.02 -25.61
N PHE A 3 23.41 25.01 -26.36
CA PHE A 3 22.73 23.72 -26.53
C PHE A 3 22.50 22.92 -25.23
N ARG A 4 23.34 23.13 -24.20
CA ARG A 4 23.19 22.51 -22.88
C ARG A 4 22.05 23.16 -22.09
N ARG A 5 21.91 24.48 -22.14
CA ARG A 5 20.83 25.23 -21.43
C ARG A 5 19.45 25.02 -22.08
N THR A 6 19.36 25.01 -23.41
CA THR A 6 18.09 24.74 -24.11
C THR A 6 17.54 23.35 -23.82
N SER A 7 18.39 22.34 -23.64
CA SER A 7 17.94 20.97 -23.34
C SER A 7 17.41 20.78 -21.91
N ILE A 8 17.91 21.55 -20.93
CA ILE A 8 17.38 21.54 -19.54
C ILE A 8 16.03 22.21 -19.51
N LEU A 9 15.91 23.36 -20.18
CA LEU A 9 14.64 24.05 -20.34
C LEU A 9 13.62 23.13 -21.03
N LEU A 10 14.03 22.41 -22.09
CA LEU A 10 13.15 21.48 -22.79
C LEU A 10 12.71 20.30 -21.92
N SER A 11 13.59 19.69 -21.10
CA SER A 11 13.18 18.60 -20.21
C SER A 11 12.28 19.07 -19.06
N PHE A 12 12.52 20.26 -18.50
CA PHE A 12 11.63 20.88 -17.52
C PHE A 12 10.31 21.29 -18.13
N VAL A 13 10.32 21.83 -19.35
CA VAL A 13 9.12 22.19 -20.11
C VAL A 13 8.34 20.93 -20.45
N VAL A 14 8.97 19.82 -20.82
CA VAL A 14 8.28 18.54 -21.03
C VAL A 14 7.68 18.03 -19.72
N LEU A 15 8.40 18.04 -18.60
CA LEU A 15 7.88 17.62 -17.30
C LEU A 15 6.72 18.52 -16.81
N LEU A 16 6.85 19.82 -17.02
CA LEU A 16 5.84 20.81 -16.68
C LEU A 16 4.61 20.68 -17.60
N ILE A 17 4.81 20.46 -18.90
CA ILE A 17 3.73 20.15 -19.85
C ILE A 17 3.06 18.86 -19.42
N ILE A 18 3.79 17.81 -19.01
CA ILE A 18 3.22 16.55 -18.50
C ILE A 18 2.29 16.82 -17.32
N VAL A 19 2.77 17.57 -16.33
CA VAL A 19 2.00 17.87 -15.11
C VAL A 19 0.80 18.76 -15.44
N LEU A 20 1.01 19.86 -16.18
CA LEU A 20 -0.05 20.80 -16.54
C LEU A 20 -1.08 20.20 -17.49
N SER A 21 -0.68 19.36 -18.45
CA SER A 21 -1.62 18.68 -19.34
C SER A 21 -2.37 17.55 -18.63
N SER A 22 -1.75 16.85 -17.68
CA SER A 22 -2.47 15.91 -16.81
C SER A 22 -3.52 16.63 -15.96
N ILE A 23 -3.17 17.79 -15.39
CA ILE A 23 -4.09 18.66 -14.65
C ILE A 23 -5.18 19.22 -15.56
N ALA A 24 -4.87 19.65 -16.78
CA ALA A 24 -5.84 20.22 -17.72
C ALA A 24 -6.80 19.17 -18.28
N VAL A 25 -6.31 17.98 -18.61
CA VAL A 25 -7.13 16.83 -19.00
C VAL A 25 -8.02 16.40 -17.84
N GLU A 26 -7.48 16.32 -16.62
CA GLU A 26 -8.27 16.05 -15.43
C GLU A 26 -9.33 17.14 -15.21
N GLN A 27 -8.97 18.43 -15.27
CA GLN A 27 -9.92 19.52 -15.13
C GLN A 27 -11.03 19.45 -16.18
N PHE A 28 -10.69 19.17 -17.45
CA PHE A 28 -11.66 19.00 -18.53
C PHE A 28 -12.68 17.89 -18.22
N PHE A 29 -12.21 16.70 -17.81
CA PHE A 29 -13.09 15.59 -17.41
C PHE A 29 -13.81 15.84 -16.07
N PHE A 30 -13.20 16.57 -15.14
CA PHE A 30 -13.79 16.94 -13.85
C PHE A 30 -14.92 17.96 -14.02
N THR A 31 -14.87 18.84 -15.02
CA THR A 31 -16.00 19.71 -15.39
C THR A 31 -17.21 18.93 -15.94
N ALA A 32 -17.01 17.69 -16.42
CA ALA A 32 -18.10 16.83 -16.86
C ALA A 32 -18.81 16.09 -15.69
N ASN A 33 -18.16 15.98 -14.52
CA ASN A 33 -18.86 15.65 -13.28
C ASN A 33 -19.71 16.87 -12.89
N GLN A 34 -21.02 16.77 -13.05
CA GLN A 34 -21.95 17.85 -12.72
C GLN A 34 -21.73 18.33 -11.28
N ARG A 35 -21.13 19.51 -11.14
CA ARG A 35 -20.99 20.20 -9.85
C ARG A 35 -22.38 20.60 -9.36
N ASP A 36 -22.69 20.14 -8.16
CA ASP A 36 -23.84 20.47 -7.33
C ASP A 36 -25.18 19.83 -7.73
N ILE A 37 -25.49 18.65 -7.17
CA ILE A 37 -26.89 18.17 -7.10
C ILE A 37 -27.79 19.26 -6.49
N PHE A 38 -27.28 20.05 -5.55
CA PHE A 38 -27.99 21.17 -4.92
C PHE A 38 -28.46 22.25 -5.92
N LYS A 39 -27.72 22.51 -7.01
CA LYS A 39 -28.17 23.46 -8.04
C LYS A 39 -29.36 22.94 -8.86
N TYR A 40 -29.53 21.62 -8.92
CA TYR A 40 -30.58 20.95 -9.68
C TYR A 40 -31.71 20.38 -8.79
N THR A 41 -31.58 20.45 -7.46
CA THR A 41 -32.60 20.05 -6.47
C THR A 41 -33.19 21.30 -5.81
N ALA A 42 -33.84 22.12 -6.64
CA ALA A 42 -34.45 23.39 -6.24
C ALA A 42 -35.59 23.27 -5.20
N ASP A 43 -35.99 22.06 -4.81
CA ASP A 43 -37.03 21.79 -3.80
C ASP A 43 -36.52 21.03 -2.55
N SER A 44 -35.21 20.80 -2.40
CA SER A 44 -34.70 20.03 -1.24
C SER A 44 -34.68 20.86 0.05
N ASN A 45 -35.09 20.23 1.16
CA ASN A 45 -35.26 20.77 2.52
C ASN A 45 -33.98 21.32 3.21
N ALA A 46 -32.97 21.74 2.44
CA ALA A 46 -31.82 22.47 2.94
C ALA A 46 -32.22 23.93 3.20
N ASP A 47 -32.49 24.29 4.46
CA ASP A 47 -32.66 25.70 4.84
C ASP A 47 -31.30 26.38 4.67
N GLY A 48 -31.11 27.08 3.55
CA GLY A 48 -29.88 27.72 3.08
C GLY A 48 -29.21 28.74 4.03
N LEU A 49 -28.84 28.31 5.23
CA LEU A 49 -27.80 28.91 6.05
C LEU A 49 -26.49 28.66 5.33
N LEU A 50 -26.12 29.60 4.47
CA LEU A 50 -24.74 29.84 4.07
C LEU A 50 -24.02 30.31 5.33
N ALA A 51 -23.54 29.36 6.12
CA ALA A 51 -22.69 29.65 7.26
C ALA A 51 -21.25 29.42 6.80
N GLN A 52 -20.49 30.51 6.72
CA GLN A 52 -19.04 30.44 6.80
C GLN A 52 -18.70 30.52 8.30
N GLU A 53 -18.61 29.38 8.99
CA GLU A 53 -17.98 29.40 10.32
C GLU A 53 -16.48 29.55 10.12
N SER A 54 -15.95 30.65 10.65
CA SER A 54 -14.59 30.66 11.18
C SER A 54 -14.69 30.06 12.57
N SER A 55 -14.39 28.77 12.68
CA SER A 55 -14.27 28.10 13.98
C SER A 55 -12.81 27.79 14.20
N ASP A 56 -12.25 28.17 15.34
CA ASP A 56 -10.87 27.85 15.75
C ASP A 56 -10.70 26.35 16.04
N GLN A 57 -11.82 25.62 16.12
CA GLN A 57 -11.91 24.21 16.49
C GLN A 57 -12.98 23.50 15.64
N LEU A 58 -12.66 23.23 14.37
CA LEU A 58 -13.26 22.08 13.68
C LEU A 58 -12.33 20.89 13.87
N PRO A 59 -12.78 19.75 14.42
CA PRO A 59 -11.87 18.65 14.66
C PRO A 59 -11.46 17.99 13.35
N GLY A 60 -10.16 17.72 13.25
CA GLY A 60 -9.48 17.14 12.09
C GLY A 60 -7.99 17.13 12.37
N ALA A 61 -7.20 16.34 11.64
CA ALA A 61 -5.74 16.29 11.77
C ALA A 61 -5.04 17.57 11.26
N SER A 62 -5.81 18.61 10.96
CA SER A 62 -5.36 19.89 10.43
C SER A 62 -6.18 21.01 11.07
N ALA A 63 -5.52 22.13 11.37
CA ALA A 63 -6.00 23.41 11.87
C ALA A 63 -7.32 23.87 11.20
N PRO A 64 -8.05 24.83 11.80
CA PRO A 64 -9.41 25.15 11.37
C PRO A 64 -9.51 25.43 9.88
N ILE A 65 -10.33 24.64 9.19
CA ILE A 65 -10.59 24.79 7.77
C ILE A 65 -11.81 25.69 7.64
N SER A 66 -11.61 26.90 7.12
CA SER A 66 -12.73 27.73 6.64
C SER A 66 -13.21 27.12 5.33
N ASP A 67 -14.34 26.43 5.36
CA ASP A 67 -15.04 25.92 4.18
C ASP A 67 -16.49 26.40 4.22
N THR A 68 -17.14 26.48 3.06
CA THR A 68 -18.57 26.80 3.00
C THR A 68 -19.34 25.52 3.26
N TYR A 69 -20.34 25.56 4.15
CA TYR A 69 -21.19 24.41 4.42
C TYR A 69 -22.66 24.80 4.56
N TYR A 70 -23.50 23.78 4.57
CA TYR A 70 -24.95 23.88 4.62
C TYR A 70 -25.50 23.05 5.79
N TRP A 71 -26.28 23.69 6.66
CA TRP A 71 -27.06 22.98 7.66
C TRP A 71 -28.33 22.40 7.03
N THR A 72 -28.61 21.13 7.30
CA THR A 72 -29.87 20.52 6.89
C THR A 72 -30.94 20.68 7.98
N LYS A 73 -32.21 20.58 7.58
CA LYS A 73 -33.27 20.17 8.48
C LYS A 73 -32.97 18.77 9.07
N PRO A 74 -33.68 18.33 10.13
CA PRO A 74 -33.52 17.01 10.71
C PRO A 74 -33.67 15.87 9.70
N GLU A 75 -34.41 16.11 8.63
CA GLU A 75 -34.58 15.20 7.51
C GLU A 75 -34.26 15.94 6.21
N LEU A 76 -33.23 15.46 5.48
CA LEU A 76 -32.90 15.93 4.14
C LEU A 76 -33.25 14.85 3.12
N LEU A 77 -34.17 15.18 2.22
CA LEU A 77 -34.51 14.37 1.07
C LEU A 77 -33.76 14.89 -0.16
N ILE A 78 -33.04 13.99 -0.85
CA ILE A 78 -32.34 14.27 -2.10
C ILE A 78 -33.01 13.46 -3.20
N HIS A 79 -33.65 14.18 -4.12
CA HIS A 79 -34.29 13.61 -5.30
C HIS A 79 -33.31 13.50 -6.46
N PHE A 80 -33.26 12.33 -7.09
CA PHE A 80 -32.51 12.13 -8.33
C PHE A 80 -33.48 12.11 -9.52
N TRP A 81 -33.42 13.15 -10.36
CA TRP A 81 -34.25 13.24 -11.57
C TRP A 81 -33.94 12.12 -12.58
N ARG A 82 -34.93 11.78 -13.42
CA ARG A 82 -34.92 10.77 -14.50
C ARG A 82 -33.75 10.94 -15.47
N THR A 83 -32.59 10.53 -15.01
CA THR A 83 -31.44 10.16 -15.82
C THR A 83 -31.63 8.69 -16.20
N PRO A 84 -30.99 8.18 -17.26
CA PRO A 84 -31.07 6.76 -17.60
C PRO A 84 -30.80 5.90 -16.35
N ALA A 85 -31.37 4.69 -16.28
CA ALA A 85 -31.23 3.77 -15.16
C ALA A 85 -29.74 3.38 -14.94
N LEU A 86 -29.01 4.22 -14.23
CA LEU A 86 -27.55 4.18 -14.07
C LEU A 86 -27.25 4.01 -12.58
N GLN A 87 -26.43 3.02 -12.23
CA GLN A 87 -25.81 2.96 -10.90
C GLN A 87 -24.90 4.17 -10.70
N ARG A 88 -24.84 4.74 -9.49
CA ARG A 88 -24.06 5.95 -9.20
C ARG A 88 -23.29 5.78 -7.90
N ILE A 89 -22.11 6.37 -7.83
CA ILE A 89 -21.43 6.60 -6.55
C ILE A 89 -21.72 8.03 -6.16
N ILE A 90 -22.47 8.21 -5.08
CA ILE A 90 -22.67 9.51 -4.44
C ILE A 90 -21.55 9.68 -3.42
N THR A 91 -20.79 10.77 -3.56
CA THR A 91 -19.77 11.17 -2.60
C THR A 91 -20.27 12.35 -1.79
N LEU A 92 -20.24 12.19 -0.47
CA LEU A 92 -20.81 13.11 0.49
C LEU A 92 -19.72 13.58 1.45
N ARG A 93 -19.38 14.87 1.43
CA ARG A 93 -18.52 15.50 2.45
C ARG A 93 -19.42 16.07 3.54
N TYR A 94 -19.31 15.54 4.76
CA TYR A 94 -20.23 15.85 5.84
C TYR A 94 -19.57 15.98 7.20
N TYR A 95 -20.32 16.55 8.14
CA TYR A 95 -20.01 16.67 9.56
C TYR A 95 -21.29 16.47 10.40
N THR A 96 -21.24 15.58 11.40
CA THR A 96 -22.42 15.13 12.19
C THR A 96 -22.16 15.29 13.69
N PRO A 97 -22.24 16.52 14.23
CA PRO A 97 -21.81 16.81 15.59
C PRO A 97 -22.81 16.35 16.66
N TYR A 98 -24.07 16.09 16.31
CA TYR A 98 -25.17 15.95 17.28
C TYR A 98 -25.82 14.57 17.33
N GLY A 99 -25.32 13.60 16.56
CA GLY A 99 -25.87 12.25 16.54
C GLY A 99 -25.60 11.48 15.26
N ALA A 100 -25.99 10.21 15.27
CA ALA A 100 -25.99 9.40 14.07
C ALA A 100 -27.07 9.91 13.08
N VAL A 101 -26.81 9.75 11.79
CA VAL A 101 -27.77 10.05 10.72
C VAL A 101 -28.10 8.75 10.01
N SER A 102 -29.37 8.36 10.04
CA SER A 102 -29.87 7.24 9.26
C SER A 102 -29.98 7.64 7.79
N VAL A 103 -29.44 6.78 6.91
CA VAL A 103 -29.59 6.89 5.46
C VAL A 103 -30.72 5.96 5.08
N VAL A 104 -31.82 6.55 4.61
CA VAL A 104 -33.08 5.89 4.32
C VAL A 104 -33.35 5.95 2.82
N THR A 105 -33.72 4.82 2.23
CA THR A 105 -34.16 4.73 0.82
C THR A 105 -35.41 3.87 0.77
N ASN A 106 -36.45 4.30 0.04
CA ASN A 106 -37.74 3.59 -0.03
C ASN A 106 -38.27 3.21 1.38
N ASP A 107 -38.22 4.17 2.31
CA ASP A 107 -38.64 4.02 3.71
C ASP A 107 -37.89 2.96 4.55
N GLN A 108 -36.80 2.38 4.04
CA GLN A 108 -35.93 1.47 4.79
C GLN A 108 -34.60 2.12 5.15
N VAL A 109 -34.17 1.95 6.41
CA VAL A 109 -32.84 2.36 6.86
C VAL A 109 -31.80 1.41 6.26
N VAL A 110 -31.04 1.92 5.29
CA VAL A 110 -29.99 1.14 4.60
C VAL A 110 -28.71 1.11 5.41
N THR A 111 -28.35 2.24 6.00
CA THR A 111 -27.14 2.37 6.82
C THR A 111 -27.27 3.56 7.77
N GLN A 112 -26.35 3.64 8.75
CA GLN A 112 -26.25 4.78 9.65
C GLN A 112 -24.87 5.39 9.55
N ILE A 113 -24.85 6.69 9.33
CA ILE A 113 -23.67 7.53 9.44
C ILE A 113 -23.46 7.80 10.94
N PRO A 114 -22.34 7.37 11.54
CA PRO A 114 -22.08 7.65 12.94
C PRO A 114 -21.89 9.15 13.21
N PRO A 115 -22.12 9.62 14.44
CA PRO A 115 -21.71 10.96 14.82
C PRO A 115 -20.22 11.12 14.61
N SER A 116 -19.81 12.25 14.05
CA SER A 116 -18.42 12.56 13.80
C SER A 116 -18.15 13.98 14.21
N THR A 117 -17.14 14.12 15.07
CA THR A 117 -16.53 15.39 15.40
C THR A 117 -15.54 15.83 14.33
N THR A 118 -15.30 15.08 13.25
CA THR A 118 -14.45 15.54 12.15
C THR A 118 -15.19 15.56 10.83
N ILE A 119 -14.71 16.36 9.87
CA ILE A 119 -15.17 16.25 8.47
C ILE A 119 -14.89 14.82 7.97
N ARG A 120 -15.89 14.21 7.34
CA ARG A 120 -15.84 12.85 6.80
C ARG A 120 -16.31 12.85 5.34
N VAL A 121 -15.89 11.81 4.63
CA VAL A 121 -16.40 11.49 3.29
C VAL A 121 -17.18 10.18 3.41
N ALA A 122 -18.46 10.19 3.06
CA ALA A 122 -19.24 8.97 2.85
C ALA A 122 -19.43 8.75 1.35
N ARG A 123 -19.42 7.49 0.93
CA ARG A 123 -19.70 7.09 -0.44
C ARG A 123 -20.79 6.04 -0.48
N PHE A 124 -21.83 6.31 -1.26
CA PHE A 124 -22.99 5.43 -1.41
C PHE A 124 -23.07 4.95 -2.85
N LEU A 125 -23.17 3.65 -3.05
CA LEU A 125 -23.52 3.09 -4.35
C LEU A 125 -25.04 3.02 -4.45
N THR A 126 -25.61 3.67 -5.47
CA THR A 126 -27.05 3.66 -5.71
C THR A 126 -27.44 2.54 -6.67
N PRO A 127 -28.65 1.97 -6.54
CA PRO A 127 -29.20 1.07 -7.54
C PRO A 127 -29.41 1.79 -8.88
N ALA A 128 -29.55 1.02 -9.96
CA ALA A 128 -29.90 1.53 -11.29
C ALA A 128 -31.41 1.79 -11.40
N ASP A 129 -31.95 2.67 -10.55
CA ASP A 129 -33.37 3.02 -10.55
C ASP A 129 -33.55 4.45 -11.13
N PRO A 130 -34.43 4.65 -12.13
CA PRO A 130 -34.75 5.98 -12.66
C PRO A 130 -35.46 6.91 -11.67
N GLN A 131 -35.99 6.39 -10.55
CA GLN A 131 -36.54 7.16 -9.43
C GLN A 131 -35.95 6.64 -8.12
N PHE A 132 -34.75 7.14 -7.78
CA PHE A 132 -34.09 6.81 -6.53
C PHE A 132 -34.04 8.04 -5.65
N ASP A 133 -34.57 7.94 -4.43
CA ASP A 133 -34.52 8.99 -3.43
C ASP A 133 -33.70 8.53 -2.23
N ILE A 134 -32.83 9.43 -1.73
CA ILE A 134 -32.11 9.21 -0.48
C ILE A 134 -32.56 10.25 0.53
N THR A 135 -32.94 9.75 1.70
CA THR A 135 -33.26 10.58 2.86
C THR A 135 -32.18 10.43 3.93
N PHE A 136 -31.59 11.54 4.36
CA PHE A 136 -30.70 11.62 5.51
C PHE A 136 -31.50 12.11 6.71
N ARG A 137 -31.76 11.22 7.68
CA ARG A 137 -32.54 11.50 8.88
C ARG A 137 -31.64 11.52 10.10
N ALA A 138 -31.50 12.67 10.74
CA ALA A 138 -30.79 12.81 12.01
C ALA A 138 -31.55 12.06 13.11
N ASN A 139 -30.90 11.11 13.78
CA ASN A 139 -31.52 10.28 14.81
C ASN A 139 -31.77 11.08 16.10
N THR A 140 -30.91 12.07 16.39
CA THR A 140 -31.02 12.97 17.54
C THR A 140 -30.82 14.42 17.08
N PRO A 141 -31.85 15.03 16.46
CA PRO A 141 -31.76 16.41 15.98
C PRO A 141 -31.52 17.37 17.13
N LYS A 142 -30.68 18.40 16.93
CA LYS A 142 -30.40 19.40 17.97
C LYS A 142 -31.03 20.73 17.61
N LYS A 143 -31.48 21.47 18.61
CA LYS A 143 -31.92 22.85 18.45
C LYS A 143 -30.71 23.78 18.56
N VAL A 144 -30.47 24.59 17.52
CA VAL A 144 -29.47 25.66 17.49
C VAL A 144 -30.23 26.94 17.22
N ASP A 145 -30.15 27.87 18.17
CA ASP A 145 -30.99 29.08 18.23
C ASP A 145 -32.50 28.76 18.12
N THR A 146 -33.16 29.25 17.08
CA THR A 146 -34.61 29.04 16.84
C THR A 146 -34.92 27.84 15.96
N ARG A 147 -33.91 27.17 15.39
CA ARG A 147 -34.08 26.11 14.38
C ARG A 147 -33.63 24.75 14.89
N THR A 148 -34.31 23.70 14.44
CA THR A 148 -33.86 22.32 14.65
C THR A 148 -33.00 21.91 13.47
N VAL A 149 -31.75 21.57 13.72
CA VAL A 149 -30.77 21.21 12.70
C VAL A 149 -30.48 19.71 12.70
N GLY A 150 -30.23 19.17 11.50
CA GLY A 150 -29.78 17.80 11.29
C GLY A 150 -28.27 17.71 11.20
N MET A 151 -27.75 17.55 9.99
CA MET A 151 -26.32 17.41 9.70
C MET A 151 -25.76 18.61 8.92
N MET A 152 -24.43 18.74 8.89
CA MET A 152 -23.74 19.70 8.03
C MET A 152 -23.21 19.01 6.77
N PHE A 153 -23.40 19.66 5.61
CA PHE A 153 -22.82 19.27 4.33
C PHE A 153 -21.82 20.30 3.82
N LEU A 154 -20.68 19.83 3.33
CA LEU A 154 -19.71 20.67 2.64
C LEU A 154 -19.88 20.54 1.12
N ASP A 155 -20.07 19.31 0.63
CA ASP A 155 -20.20 19.02 -0.79
C ASP A 155 -20.94 17.70 -1.00
N ILE A 156 -21.74 17.64 -2.07
CA ILE A 156 -22.30 16.40 -2.59
C ILE A 156 -22.05 16.33 -4.10
N SER A 157 -21.34 15.27 -4.50
CA SER A 157 -21.09 14.96 -5.90
C SER A 157 -21.55 13.55 -6.20
N TRP A 158 -21.80 13.28 -7.48
CA TRP A 158 -22.10 11.93 -7.92
C TRP A 158 -21.31 11.61 -9.18
N GLN A 159 -21.02 10.32 -9.35
CA GLN A 159 -20.38 9.79 -10.54
C GLN A 159 -21.20 8.60 -11.03
N ALA A 160 -21.58 8.60 -12.31
CA ALA A 160 -22.19 7.43 -12.94
C ALA A 160 -21.19 6.27 -12.91
N VAL A 161 -21.62 5.11 -12.45
CA VAL A 161 -20.85 3.85 -12.46
C VAL A 161 -21.14 3.06 -13.73
N TRP A 162 -22.37 3.17 -14.25
CA TRP A 162 -22.77 2.51 -15.48
C TRP A 162 -23.74 3.38 -16.27
N GLY A 163 -23.57 3.42 -17.60
CA GLY A 163 -24.42 4.07 -18.60
C GLY A 163 -25.08 3.02 -19.51
N ASN A 164 -26.24 3.26 -20.15
CA ASN A 164 -26.55 2.51 -21.38
C ASN A 164 -25.33 2.71 -22.31
N PRO A 165 -24.55 1.65 -22.63
CA PRO A 165 -23.25 1.80 -23.26
C PRO A 165 -23.34 2.59 -24.56
N TYR A 166 -24.47 2.48 -25.26
CA TYR A 166 -24.72 3.13 -26.54
C TYR A 166 -25.21 4.58 -26.42
N ALA A 167 -25.92 4.94 -25.34
CA ALA A 167 -26.40 6.31 -25.13
C ALA A 167 -25.29 7.25 -24.61
N VAL A 168 -24.35 6.72 -23.83
CA VAL A 168 -23.17 7.48 -23.37
C VAL A 168 -22.11 7.56 -24.48
N ALA A 169 -21.94 6.51 -25.28
CA ALA A 169 -20.95 6.46 -26.36
C ALA A 169 -21.06 7.62 -27.35
N THR A 170 -22.27 7.95 -27.83
CA THR A 170 -22.45 9.00 -28.86
C THR A 170 -22.02 10.38 -28.38
N SER A 171 -22.27 10.72 -27.11
CA SER A 171 -21.83 11.97 -26.51
C SER A 171 -20.31 12.06 -26.28
N GLN A 172 -19.62 10.91 -26.24
CA GLN A 172 -18.18 10.81 -25.94
C GLN A 172 -17.29 10.58 -27.18
N ILE A 173 -17.88 10.34 -28.37
CA ILE A 173 -17.15 10.22 -29.65
C ILE A 173 -16.21 11.41 -29.93
N PRO A 174 -16.59 12.69 -29.70
CA PRO A 174 -15.69 13.82 -29.92
C PRO A 174 -14.41 13.75 -29.07
N ALA A 175 -14.52 13.30 -27.81
CA ALA A 175 -13.37 13.14 -26.92
C ALA A 175 -12.42 12.03 -27.43
N LEU A 176 -12.97 10.91 -27.90
CA LEU A 176 -12.20 9.84 -28.55
C LEU A 176 -11.45 10.36 -29.78
N LEU A 177 -12.12 11.12 -30.66
CA LEU A 177 -11.55 11.66 -31.90
C LEU A 177 -10.37 12.63 -31.65
N VAL A 178 -10.44 13.43 -30.59
CA VAL A 178 -9.34 14.33 -30.20
C VAL A 178 -8.21 13.57 -29.47
N GLY A 179 -8.56 12.59 -28.63
CA GLY A 179 -7.59 11.84 -27.84
C GLY A 179 -6.76 10.83 -28.65
N ILE A 180 -7.30 10.28 -29.75
CA ILE A 180 -6.62 9.26 -30.56
C ILE A 180 -5.31 9.78 -31.19
N PRO A 181 -5.30 10.91 -31.92
CA PRO A 181 -4.07 11.47 -32.49
C PRO A 181 -3.01 11.72 -31.42
N THR A 182 -3.40 12.30 -30.29
CA THR A 182 -2.51 12.58 -29.16
C THR A 182 -1.86 11.29 -28.63
N SER A 183 -2.66 10.24 -28.45
CA SER A 183 -2.17 8.94 -27.96
C SER A 183 -1.20 8.28 -28.93
N ILE A 184 -1.46 8.38 -30.24
CA ILE A 184 -0.57 7.87 -31.29
C ILE A 184 0.76 8.62 -31.28
N VAL A 185 0.72 9.96 -31.18
CA VAL A 185 1.94 10.79 -31.10
C VAL A 185 2.75 10.43 -29.86
N LEU A 186 2.12 10.34 -28.68
CA LEU A 186 2.81 9.97 -27.44
C LEU A 186 3.44 8.58 -27.54
N LEU A 187 2.72 7.60 -28.09
CA LEU A 187 3.22 6.24 -28.28
C LEU A 187 4.42 6.23 -29.27
N ALA A 188 4.33 6.99 -30.36
CA ALA A 188 5.41 7.13 -31.33
C ALA A 188 6.67 7.73 -30.70
N VAL A 189 6.52 8.79 -29.89
CA VAL A 189 7.64 9.41 -29.15
C VAL A 189 8.27 8.42 -28.17
N LEU A 190 7.46 7.65 -27.45
CA LEU A 190 7.95 6.65 -26.50
C LEU A 190 8.74 5.54 -27.20
N LEU A 191 8.18 4.98 -28.28
CA LEU A 191 8.85 3.97 -29.11
C LEU A 191 10.18 4.49 -29.65
N TRP A 192 10.20 5.72 -30.17
CA TRP A 192 11.41 6.38 -30.63
C TRP A 192 12.46 6.52 -29.51
N CYS A 193 12.06 6.95 -28.31
CA CYS A 193 12.96 7.05 -27.15
C CYS A 193 13.58 5.71 -26.73
N ILE A 194 12.85 4.61 -26.87
CA ILE A 194 13.35 3.27 -26.53
C ILE A 194 14.32 2.72 -27.61
N GLY A 195 14.40 3.38 -28.76
CA GLY A 195 15.26 2.99 -29.87
C GLY A 195 14.67 1.87 -30.72
N THR A 196 13.35 1.74 -30.76
CA THR A 196 12.69 0.79 -31.66
C THR A 196 12.83 1.24 -33.11
N PRO A 197 12.90 0.31 -34.08
CA PRO A 197 12.97 0.66 -35.49
C PRO A 197 11.71 1.42 -35.94
N LEU A 198 11.84 2.30 -36.95
CA LEU A 198 10.76 3.19 -37.38
C LEU A 198 9.47 2.45 -37.79
N TRP A 199 9.58 1.22 -38.31
CA TRP A 199 8.42 0.38 -38.65
C TRP A 199 7.59 -0.05 -37.43
N ALA A 200 8.16 -0.04 -36.22
CA ALA A 200 7.43 -0.39 -35.00
C ALA A 200 6.39 0.69 -34.63
N ILE A 201 6.56 1.93 -35.09
CA ILE A 201 5.65 3.04 -34.84
C ILE A 201 4.27 2.80 -35.49
N PRO A 202 4.15 2.56 -36.81
CA PRO A 202 2.86 2.27 -37.42
C PRO A 202 2.25 0.97 -36.88
N VAL A 203 3.06 -0.06 -36.57
CA VAL A 203 2.56 -1.30 -35.94
C VAL A 203 1.96 -1.02 -34.56
N GLY A 204 2.64 -0.22 -33.73
CA GLY A 204 2.13 0.19 -32.42
C GLY A 204 0.85 1.03 -32.51
N ALA A 205 0.77 1.94 -33.48
CA ALA A 205 -0.42 2.75 -33.73
C ALA A 205 -1.61 1.87 -34.17
N ILE A 206 -1.39 0.91 -35.08
CA ILE A 206 -2.41 -0.05 -35.51
C ILE A 206 -2.86 -0.90 -34.32
N GLY A 207 -1.93 -1.43 -33.52
CA GLY A 207 -2.26 -2.22 -32.33
C GLY A 207 -3.09 -1.43 -31.30
N TYR A 208 -2.76 -0.16 -31.09
CA TYR A 208 -3.54 0.75 -30.25
C TYR A 208 -4.96 0.97 -30.80
N LEU A 209 -5.09 1.27 -32.09
CA LEU A 209 -6.39 1.46 -32.75
C LEU A 209 -7.24 0.18 -32.71
N LEU A 210 -6.65 -0.98 -32.98
CA LEU A 210 -7.32 -2.27 -32.86
C LEU A 210 -7.78 -2.54 -31.43
N THR A 211 -6.96 -2.23 -30.43
CA THR A 211 -7.34 -2.38 -29.02
C THR A 211 -8.54 -1.49 -28.70
N LEU A 212 -8.54 -0.23 -29.13
CA LEU A 212 -9.68 0.66 -28.93
C LEU A 212 -10.93 0.17 -29.66
N ILE A 213 -10.81 -0.33 -30.89
CA ILE A 213 -11.94 -0.86 -31.65
C ILE A 213 -12.52 -2.10 -30.96
N ILE A 214 -11.67 -3.05 -30.56
CA ILE A 214 -12.10 -4.27 -29.86
C ILE A 214 -12.81 -3.91 -28.55
N VAL A 215 -12.22 -3.01 -27.76
CA VAL A 215 -12.83 -2.57 -26.50
C VAL A 215 -14.11 -1.79 -26.74
N TYR A 216 -14.17 -0.94 -27.78
CA TYR A 216 -15.37 -0.18 -28.12
C TYR A 216 -16.52 -1.08 -28.56
N VAL A 217 -16.24 -2.11 -29.35
CA VAL A 217 -17.23 -3.11 -29.76
C VAL A 217 -17.72 -3.93 -28.57
N ALA A 218 -16.80 -4.35 -27.68
CA ALA A 218 -17.15 -5.14 -26.51
C ALA A 218 -17.87 -4.32 -25.43
N SER A 219 -17.45 -3.07 -25.23
CA SER A 219 -18.01 -2.14 -24.25
C SER A 219 -17.61 -0.69 -24.56
N PRO A 220 -18.50 0.09 -25.21
CA PRO A 220 -18.21 1.47 -25.61
C PRO A 220 -17.75 2.39 -24.46
N TRP A 221 -18.30 2.18 -23.25
CA TRP A 221 -17.93 2.92 -22.05
C TRP A 221 -16.48 2.63 -21.59
N HIS A 222 -16.03 1.38 -21.71
CA HIS A 222 -14.63 1.05 -21.39
C HIS A 222 -13.66 1.66 -22.42
N ALA A 223 -14.08 1.86 -23.67
CA ALA A 223 -13.22 2.45 -24.69
C ALA A 223 -12.92 3.95 -24.45
N THR A 224 -13.87 4.69 -23.86
CA THR A 224 -13.64 6.10 -23.50
C THR A 224 -12.78 6.21 -22.24
N ALA A 225 -12.93 5.29 -21.27
CA ALA A 225 -12.12 5.27 -20.06
C ALA A 225 -10.70 4.65 -20.23
N ILE A 226 -10.52 3.74 -21.19
CA ILE A 226 -9.21 3.10 -21.44
C ILE A 226 -8.23 4.05 -22.13
N GLN A 227 -8.71 4.99 -22.96
CA GLN A 227 -7.85 5.94 -23.67
C GLN A 227 -7.02 6.84 -22.72
N PRO A 228 -7.61 7.57 -21.75
CA PRO A 228 -6.86 8.34 -20.76
C PRO A 228 -5.92 7.46 -19.93
N THR A 229 -6.32 6.20 -19.70
CA THR A 229 -5.48 5.22 -19.01
C THR A 229 -4.24 4.82 -19.83
N ILE A 230 -4.39 4.60 -21.14
CA ILE A 230 -3.26 4.32 -22.04
C ILE A 230 -2.34 5.55 -22.13
N GLN A 231 -2.91 6.75 -22.28
CA GLN A 231 -2.14 8.00 -22.27
C GLN A 231 -1.32 8.15 -21.00
N PHE A 232 -1.92 7.88 -19.83
CA PHE A 232 -1.22 7.88 -18.55
C PHE A 232 -0.04 6.91 -18.52
N VAL A 233 -0.24 5.67 -18.96
CA VAL A 233 0.83 4.66 -19.04
C VAL A 233 1.97 5.16 -19.93
N VAL A 234 1.66 5.69 -21.12
CA VAL A 234 2.66 6.25 -22.02
C VAL A 234 3.38 7.44 -21.39
N TRP A 235 2.65 8.34 -20.73
CA TRP A 235 3.20 9.48 -20.01
C TRP A 235 4.14 9.07 -18.88
N MET A 236 3.79 8.05 -18.11
CA MET A 236 4.68 7.51 -17.08
C MET A 236 5.97 6.96 -17.70
N GLY A 237 5.88 6.29 -18.84
CA GLY A 237 7.04 5.85 -19.62
C GLY A 237 7.94 7.01 -20.04
N LEU A 238 7.36 8.04 -20.65
CA LEU A 238 8.07 9.26 -21.10
C LEU A 238 8.68 10.04 -19.93
N GLY A 239 7.95 10.18 -18.83
CA GLY A 239 8.44 10.80 -17.59
C GLY A 239 9.65 10.04 -17.04
N GLY A 240 9.61 8.72 -17.05
CA GLY A 240 10.75 7.86 -16.71
C GLY A 240 11.99 8.12 -17.57
N VAL A 241 11.80 8.24 -18.88
CA VAL A 241 12.88 8.60 -19.83
C VAL A 241 13.46 9.98 -19.50
N GLY A 242 12.60 10.96 -19.22
CA GLY A 242 13.00 12.31 -18.82
C GLY A 242 13.83 12.32 -17.53
N VAL A 243 13.31 11.68 -16.48
CA VAL A 243 13.99 11.55 -15.18
C VAL A 243 15.33 10.84 -15.34
N SER A 244 15.39 9.69 -16.01
CA SER A 244 16.63 8.97 -16.29
C SER A 244 17.66 9.82 -17.05
N SER A 245 17.20 10.64 -18.00
CA SER A 245 18.06 11.55 -18.75
C SER A 245 18.65 12.66 -17.86
N LEU A 246 17.83 13.28 -17.00
CA LEU A 246 18.26 14.29 -16.03
C LEU A 246 19.28 13.70 -15.04
N LEU A 247 18.94 12.52 -14.51
CA LEU A 247 19.73 11.75 -13.56
C LEU A 247 21.12 11.36 -14.09
N ARG A 248 21.20 10.88 -15.34
CA ARG A 248 22.48 10.60 -16.01
C ARG A 248 23.30 11.88 -16.25
N ARG A 249 22.64 13.00 -16.57
CA ARG A 249 23.30 14.28 -16.84
C ARG A 249 23.82 14.98 -15.59
N ALA A 250 23.13 14.82 -14.46
CA ALA A 250 23.57 15.35 -13.17
C ALA A 250 24.73 14.56 -12.53
N ASN A 251 25.16 13.45 -13.15
CA ASN A 251 26.15 12.51 -12.61
C ASN A 251 25.76 11.91 -11.23
N ILE A 252 24.49 12.04 -10.83
CA ILE A 252 23.95 11.57 -9.54
C ILE A 252 23.78 10.04 -9.55
N VAL A 253 23.64 9.42 -10.73
CA VAL A 253 22.95 8.12 -10.86
C VAL A 253 23.82 6.88 -10.99
N LEU A 254 25.14 7.01 -10.87
CA LEU A 254 26.02 5.84 -10.89
C LEU A 254 27.12 5.85 -9.83
N GLN A 255 27.29 6.94 -9.07
CA GLN A 255 28.35 6.98 -8.06
C GLN A 255 27.89 6.46 -6.68
N THR A 256 26.59 6.52 -6.36
CA THR A 256 26.08 6.12 -5.03
C THR A 256 24.65 5.54 -5.05
N PRO A 257 24.44 4.27 -5.43
CA PRO A 257 23.12 3.61 -5.43
C PRO A 257 22.37 3.69 -4.08
N TYR A 258 23.11 3.66 -2.97
CA TYR A 258 22.54 3.79 -1.62
C TYR A 258 21.93 5.18 -1.34
N ILE A 259 22.48 6.24 -1.93
CA ILE A 259 21.90 7.59 -1.80
C ILE A 259 20.59 7.65 -2.56
N MET A 260 20.49 7.02 -3.73
CA MET A 260 19.24 6.98 -4.49
C MET A 260 18.14 6.21 -3.74
N LEU A 261 18.45 5.04 -3.17
CA LEU A 261 17.49 4.30 -2.35
C LEU A 261 17.05 5.11 -1.11
N GLY A 262 18.00 5.75 -0.45
CA GLY A 262 17.71 6.64 0.67
C GLY A 262 16.83 7.82 0.27
N ALA A 263 17.12 8.47 -0.86
CA ALA A 263 16.34 9.57 -1.40
C ALA A 263 14.91 9.14 -1.77
N VAL A 264 14.75 7.99 -2.42
CA VAL A 264 13.42 7.43 -2.72
C VAL A 264 12.63 7.16 -1.44
N TRP A 265 13.27 6.57 -0.42
CA TRP A 265 12.62 6.33 0.86
C TRP A 265 12.27 7.63 1.58
N VAL A 266 13.18 8.61 1.64
CA VAL A 266 12.95 9.94 2.24
C VAL A 266 11.80 10.64 1.54
N LEU A 267 11.81 10.71 0.20
CA LEU A 267 10.71 11.32 -0.57
C LEU A 267 9.39 10.60 -0.30
N SER A 268 9.36 9.27 -0.27
CA SER A 268 8.14 8.53 0.04
C SER A 268 7.66 8.76 1.48
N THR A 269 8.58 8.93 2.43
CA THR A 269 8.28 9.22 3.83
C THR A 269 7.71 10.62 3.96
N LEU A 270 8.34 11.61 3.32
CA LEU A 270 7.84 12.99 3.30
C LEU A 270 6.46 13.10 2.66
N LEU A 271 6.19 12.36 1.59
CA LEU A 271 4.94 12.48 0.84
C LEU A 271 3.80 11.59 1.36
N PHE A 272 4.08 10.45 1.99
CA PHE A 272 3.07 9.44 2.29
C PHE A 272 3.09 8.90 3.72
N PHE A 273 4.06 9.29 4.57
CA PHE A 273 4.11 8.74 5.93
C PHE A 273 2.88 9.19 6.75
N SER A 274 2.02 8.23 7.06
CA SER A 274 0.76 8.44 7.78
C SER A 274 0.73 7.55 9.03
N PRO A 275 0.94 8.12 10.24
CA PRO A 275 1.01 7.35 11.47
C PRO A 275 -0.40 6.96 11.95
N ALA A 276 -0.94 5.90 11.38
CA ALA A 276 -2.25 5.35 11.73
C ALA A 276 -2.15 3.91 12.24
N ILE A 277 -2.97 3.59 13.24
CA ILE A 277 -3.22 2.23 13.73
C ILE A 277 -4.70 1.96 13.50
N SER A 278 -5.01 0.96 12.68
CA SER A 278 -6.39 0.63 12.31
C SER A 278 -6.47 -0.80 11.80
N SER A 279 -7.69 -1.33 11.73
CA SER A 279 -7.95 -2.68 11.22
C SER A 279 -7.07 -3.71 11.95
N ASP A 280 -6.49 -4.70 11.26
CA ASP A 280 -5.58 -5.71 11.83
C ASP A 280 -4.44 -5.09 12.68
N GLY A 281 -4.01 -3.86 12.36
CA GLY A 281 -2.96 -3.18 13.11
C GLY A 281 -3.30 -2.93 14.58
N VAL A 282 -4.59 -2.79 14.92
CA VAL A 282 -5.02 -2.68 16.32
C VAL A 282 -4.71 -3.97 17.08
N GLY A 283 -4.93 -5.14 16.48
CA GLY A 283 -4.66 -6.42 17.11
C GLY A 283 -3.18 -6.68 17.39
N TYR A 284 -2.30 -6.32 16.45
CA TYR A 284 -0.86 -6.37 16.67
C TYR A 284 -0.39 -5.35 17.73
N TYR A 285 -0.99 -4.16 17.74
CA TYR A 285 -0.62 -3.07 18.65
C TYR A 285 -1.08 -3.30 20.09
N ALA A 286 -2.24 -3.96 20.27
CA ALA A 286 -2.83 -4.29 21.56
C ALA A 286 -1.81 -4.92 22.51
N TYR A 287 -0.95 -5.83 22.02
CA TYR A 287 0.08 -6.47 22.84
C TYR A 287 1.03 -5.48 23.54
N ILE A 288 1.59 -4.51 22.82
CA ILE A 288 2.57 -3.59 23.42
C ILE A 288 1.89 -2.57 24.32
N ARG A 289 0.67 -2.16 23.99
CA ARG A 289 -0.05 -1.15 24.75
C ARG A 289 -0.68 -1.74 26.03
N SER A 290 -1.38 -2.88 25.97
CA SER A 290 -1.88 -3.55 27.18
C SER A 290 -0.74 -3.93 28.13
N PHE A 291 0.34 -4.51 27.61
CA PHE A 291 1.48 -4.85 28.47
C PHE A 291 2.22 -3.62 29.00
N GLY A 292 2.43 -2.61 28.15
CA GLY A 292 3.21 -1.41 28.48
C GLY A 292 2.49 -0.38 29.35
N ILE A 293 1.15 -0.34 29.30
CA ILE A 293 0.32 0.62 30.06
C ILE A 293 -0.43 -0.10 31.19
N ASP A 294 -1.15 -1.18 30.88
CA ASP A 294 -2.02 -1.86 31.84
C ASP A 294 -1.26 -2.93 32.66
N GLY A 295 -0.11 -3.39 32.17
CA GLY A 295 0.71 -4.41 32.83
C GLY A 295 0.17 -5.83 32.68
N ASP A 296 -0.74 -6.06 31.72
CA ASP A 296 -1.37 -7.35 31.50
C ASP A 296 -1.53 -7.71 30.01
N LEU A 297 -2.22 -8.81 29.72
CA LEU A 297 -2.63 -9.24 28.38
C LEU A 297 -4.16 -9.33 28.27
N GLN A 298 -4.89 -8.42 28.94
CA GLN A 298 -6.33 -8.26 28.81
C GLN A 298 -6.64 -7.24 27.71
N PHE A 299 -7.32 -7.68 26.65
CA PHE A 299 -7.53 -6.83 25.46
C PHE A 299 -8.92 -6.21 25.37
N ILE A 300 -9.72 -6.26 26.44
CA ILE A 300 -11.11 -5.77 26.43
C ILE A 300 -11.16 -4.27 26.10
N ASN A 301 -10.33 -3.49 26.77
CA ASN A 301 -10.21 -2.05 26.55
C ASN A 301 -9.64 -1.70 25.15
N GLU A 302 -8.89 -2.61 24.52
CA GLU A 302 -8.33 -2.41 23.18
C GLU A 302 -9.37 -2.54 22.08
N PHE A 303 -10.35 -3.43 22.27
CA PHE A 303 -11.35 -3.77 21.26
C PHE A 303 -12.72 -3.15 21.52
N ASP A 304 -12.97 -2.62 22.73
CA ASP A 304 -14.17 -1.85 23.06
C ASP A 304 -14.11 -0.43 22.48
N LYS A 305 -15.08 -0.07 21.64
CA LYS A 305 -15.16 1.25 20.97
C LYS A 305 -15.41 2.41 21.93
N THR A 306 -15.91 2.13 23.13
CA THR A 306 -16.15 3.14 24.17
C THR A 306 -14.89 3.44 24.97
N LEU A 307 -13.92 2.52 24.97
CA LEU A 307 -12.68 2.61 25.75
C LEU A 307 -11.45 2.91 24.88
N SER A 308 -11.43 2.44 23.63
CA SER A 308 -10.34 2.68 22.68
C SER A 308 -10.70 3.79 21.69
N PRO A 309 -9.85 4.81 21.49
CA PRO A 309 -10.00 5.82 20.45
C PRO A 309 -9.56 5.29 19.06
N LEU A 310 -9.05 4.05 18.97
CA LEU A 310 -8.63 3.47 17.70
C LEU A 310 -9.85 3.05 16.86
N PRO A 311 -9.78 3.13 15.51
CA PRO A 311 -10.86 2.68 14.66
C PRO A 311 -11.21 1.21 14.94
N SER A 312 -12.44 0.98 15.36
CA SER A 312 -12.89 -0.32 15.86
C SER A 312 -12.70 -1.44 14.83
N ILE A 313 -12.17 -2.58 15.28
CA ILE A 313 -12.35 -3.84 14.57
C ILE A 313 -13.73 -4.39 14.95
N ALA A 314 -14.53 -4.83 13.98
CA ALA A 314 -15.76 -5.58 14.26
C ALA A 314 -15.38 -6.98 14.77
N THR A 315 -14.94 -7.04 16.03
CA THR A 315 -14.72 -8.29 16.75
C THR A 315 -15.91 -8.52 17.64
N PHE A 316 -16.61 -9.63 17.45
CA PHE A 316 -17.48 -10.14 18.50
C PHE A 316 -16.57 -10.48 19.70
N PRO A 317 -16.95 -10.15 20.93
CA PRO A 317 -16.16 -10.49 22.10
C PRO A 317 -16.16 -12.01 22.28
N ILE A 318 -15.17 -12.65 21.68
CA ILE A 318 -14.91 -14.07 21.85
C ILE A 318 -13.88 -14.16 22.97
N TYR A 319 -14.22 -14.93 23.99
CA TYR A 319 -13.35 -15.20 25.12
C TYR A 319 -12.72 -16.59 24.97
N ALA A 320 -11.44 -16.69 25.34
CA ALA A 320 -10.77 -17.96 25.48
C ALA A 320 -11.30 -18.72 26.71
N PRO A 321 -11.05 -20.04 26.83
CA PRO A 321 -11.41 -20.81 28.03
C PRO A 321 -10.84 -20.26 29.35
N THR A 322 -9.81 -19.42 29.27
CA THR A 322 -9.19 -18.72 30.40
C THR A 322 -9.97 -17.50 30.89
N GLY A 323 -11.01 -17.07 30.17
CA GLY A 323 -11.75 -15.83 30.41
C GLY A 323 -11.12 -14.58 29.79
N TYR A 324 -9.95 -14.69 29.16
CA TYR A 324 -9.31 -13.58 28.45
C TYR A 324 -9.95 -13.37 27.07
N MET A 325 -10.04 -12.11 26.65
CA MET A 325 -10.47 -11.79 25.29
C MET A 325 -9.44 -12.31 24.28
N ILE A 326 -9.94 -12.90 23.20
CA ILE A 326 -9.08 -13.51 22.18
C ILE A 326 -8.40 -12.43 21.33
N ASN A 327 -7.08 -12.53 21.22
CA ASN A 327 -6.29 -11.78 20.25
C ASN A 327 -5.76 -12.74 19.17
N ALA A 328 -6.32 -12.63 17.97
CA ALA A 328 -6.04 -13.50 16.83
C ALA A 328 -4.78 -13.10 16.04
N TRP A 329 -4.00 -12.13 16.52
CA TRP A 329 -2.79 -11.65 15.87
C TRP A 329 -1.54 -12.09 16.62
N SER A 330 -0.39 -12.10 15.95
CA SER A 330 0.87 -12.52 16.58
C SER A 330 1.50 -11.41 17.42
N VAL A 331 2.26 -11.79 18.44
CA VAL A 331 2.95 -10.84 19.34
C VAL A 331 4.20 -10.24 18.70
N GLY A 332 4.70 -10.83 17.61
CA GLY A 332 5.97 -10.46 16.98
C GLY A 332 6.13 -8.97 16.65
N PRO A 333 5.17 -8.33 15.95
CA PRO A 333 5.30 -6.92 15.60
C PRO A 333 5.42 -6.03 16.83
N ALA A 334 4.66 -6.29 17.89
CA ALA A 334 4.73 -5.54 19.15
C ALA A 334 6.13 -5.57 19.77
N LEU A 335 6.83 -6.72 19.72
CA LEU A 335 8.20 -6.83 20.25
C LEU A 335 9.21 -6.01 19.43
N ILE A 336 9.03 -5.95 18.11
CA ILE A 336 9.90 -5.14 17.24
C ILE A 336 9.59 -3.65 17.39
N TRP A 337 8.34 -3.30 17.65
CA TRP A 337 7.90 -1.94 17.91
C TRP A 337 8.30 -1.44 19.30
N ALA A 338 8.44 -2.33 20.29
CA ALA A 338 8.65 -2.00 21.69
C ALA A 338 9.75 -0.96 21.94
N PRO A 339 10.98 -1.04 21.36
CA PRO A 339 12.00 -0.02 21.60
C PRO A 339 11.55 1.38 21.18
N PHE A 340 10.86 1.50 20.04
CA PHE A 340 10.34 2.77 19.53
C PHE A 340 9.14 3.25 20.35
N TRP A 341 8.27 2.33 20.75
CA TRP A 341 7.13 2.61 21.61
C TRP A 341 7.58 3.12 22.99
N TYR A 342 8.60 2.53 23.61
CA TYR A 342 9.13 3.00 24.89
C TYR A 342 9.88 4.33 24.77
N ILE A 343 10.49 4.64 23.62
CA ILE A 343 11.00 6.01 23.36
C ILE A 343 9.81 6.99 23.34
N ALA A 344 8.68 6.64 22.73
CA ALA A 344 7.48 7.48 22.75
C ALA A 344 6.95 7.66 24.19
N HIS A 345 6.91 6.57 24.96
CA HIS A 345 6.47 6.58 26.34
C HIS A 345 7.35 7.49 27.22
N GLY A 346 8.67 7.27 27.20
CA GLY A 346 9.64 8.09 27.93
C GLY A 346 9.59 9.56 27.52
N THR A 347 9.44 9.85 26.23
CA THR A 347 9.29 11.23 25.74
C THR A 347 8.01 11.88 26.28
N THR A 348 6.91 11.13 26.36
CA THR A 348 5.64 11.62 26.91
C THR A 348 5.77 11.95 28.40
N LEU A 349 6.42 11.07 29.16
CA LEU A 349 6.71 11.31 30.57
C LEU A 349 7.60 12.54 30.78
N LEU A 350 8.69 12.66 30.00
CA LEU A 350 9.59 13.81 30.06
C LEU A 350 8.88 15.13 29.71
N ALA A 351 8.02 15.11 28.69
CA ALA A 351 7.22 16.28 28.32
C ALA A 351 6.32 16.71 29.48
N ASN A 352 5.67 15.76 30.18
CA ASN A 352 4.81 16.07 31.32
C ASN A 352 5.59 16.57 32.54
N LEU A 353 6.83 16.10 32.76
CA LEU A 353 7.69 16.62 33.82
C LEU A 353 8.04 18.11 33.65
N VAL A 354 8.08 18.61 32.41
CA VAL A 354 8.34 20.04 32.11
C VAL A 354 7.07 20.85 31.87
N GLY A 355 5.91 20.35 32.31
CA GLY A 355 4.62 21.05 32.24
C GLY A 355 3.77 20.73 31.02
N GLY A 356 4.16 19.74 30.19
CA GLY A 356 3.29 19.17 29.16
C GLY A 356 2.05 18.51 29.76
N GLN A 357 0.97 18.46 29.00
CA GLN A 357 -0.28 17.78 29.37
C GLN A 357 -0.63 16.71 28.33
N TRP A 358 0.31 15.80 28.08
CA TRP A 358 0.13 14.75 27.09
C TRP A 358 -0.40 13.48 27.74
N PRO A 359 -1.50 12.88 27.22
CA PRO A 359 -1.99 11.62 27.74
C PRO A 359 -0.91 10.53 27.69
N VAL A 360 -0.70 9.87 28.84
CA VAL A 360 0.19 8.71 28.98
C VAL A 360 -0.61 7.43 28.75
N ASP A 361 -1.43 7.43 27.70
CA ASP A 361 -2.36 6.35 27.44
C ASP A 361 -1.82 5.36 26.40
N GLY A 362 -0.82 5.70 25.58
CA GLY A 362 -0.38 4.85 24.47
C GLY A 362 -1.17 5.04 23.17
N TYR A 363 -2.03 6.06 23.05
CA TYR A 363 -2.84 6.33 21.85
C TYR A 363 -2.50 7.64 21.13
N THR A 364 -1.75 8.53 21.78
CA THR A 364 -1.34 9.82 21.21
C THR A 364 -0.46 9.66 19.97
N LEU A 365 -0.28 10.75 19.22
CA LEU A 365 0.45 10.76 17.94
C LEU A 365 1.86 10.19 18.08
N ILE A 366 2.58 10.51 19.16
CA ILE A 366 3.97 10.07 19.36
C ILE A 366 4.08 8.53 19.42
N TYR A 367 3.16 7.85 20.10
CA TYR A 367 3.15 6.38 20.13
C TYR A 367 2.89 5.78 18.76
N LYS A 368 1.86 6.29 18.07
CA LYS A 368 1.49 5.82 16.72
C LYS A 368 2.64 6.05 15.74
N ALA A 369 3.23 7.24 15.74
CA ALA A 369 4.29 7.62 14.82
C ALA A 369 5.56 6.82 15.03
N LEU A 370 6.06 6.67 16.25
CA LEU A 370 7.29 5.92 16.47
C LEU A 370 7.09 4.41 16.20
N THR A 371 5.92 3.87 16.54
CA THR A 371 5.55 2.49 16.23
C THR A 371 5.55 2.24 14.72
N THR A 372 4.77 3.01 13.95
CA THR A 372 4.69 2.79 12.49
C THR A 372 5.97 3.20 11.76
N PHE A 373 6.73 4.15 12.30
CA PHE A 373 8.02 4.54 11.73
C PHE A 373 9.08 3.45 11.85
N SER A 374 9.02 2.62 12.90
CA SER A 374 9.89 1.43 13.00
C SER A 374 9.67 0.47 11.82
N SER A 375 8.42 0.28 11.39
CA SER A 375 8.08 -0.47 10.17
C SER A 375 8.58 0.26 8.91
N SER A 376 8.58 1.59 8.89
CA SER A 376 9.16 2.37 7.78
C SER A 376 10.69 2.19 7.69
N ILE A 377 11.39 2.19 8.82
CA ILE A 377 12.83 1.88 8.92
C ILE A 377 13.11 0.44 8.46
N ALA A 378 12.27 -0.54 8.85
CA ALA A 378 12.39 -1.91 8.36
C ALA A 378 12.30 -1.97 6.83
N GLY A 379 11.43 -1.16 6.22
CA GLY A 379 11.35 -1.00 4.77
C GLY A 379 12.62 -0.42 4.15
N LEU A 380 13.24 0.60 4.78
CA LEU A 380 14.52 1.16 4.35
C LEU A 380 15.66 0.13 4.39
N VAL A 381 15.77 -0.62 5.49
CA VAL A 381 16.79 -1.67 5.61
C VAL A 381 16.55 -2.77 4.57
N THR A 382 15.29 -3.13 4.32
CA THR A 382 14.90 -4.11 3.30
C THR A 382 15.26 -3.63 1.89
N LEU A 383 15.07 -2.35 1.57
CA LEU A 383 15.53 -1.74 0.31
C LEU A 383 17.04 -1.93 0.12
N TYR A 384 17.84 -1.58 1.13
CA TYR A 384 19.30 -1.72 1.05
C TYR A 384 19.75 -3.18 0.95
N ALA A 385 19.19 -4.04 1.78
CA ALA A 385 19.51 -5.46 1.81
C ALA A 385 19.15 -6.14 0.46
N THR A 386 18.01 -5.78 -0.13
CA THR A 386 17.59 -6.26 -1.46
C THR A 386 18.57 -5.85 -2.54
N TYR A 387 18.92 -4.57 -2.58
CA TYR A 387 19.86 -4.06 -3.56
C TYR A 387 21.17 -4.83 -3.51
N LEU A 388 21.74 -4.99 -2.31
CA LEU A 388 22.97 -5.73 -2.09
C LEU A 388 22.84 -7.20 -2.51
N PHE A 389 21.74 -7.84 -2.14
CA PHE A 389 21.45 -9.21 -2.53
C PHE A 389 21.44 -9.39 -4.05
N LEU A 390 20.83 -8.48 -4.79
CA LEU A 390 20.76 -8.54 -6.25
C LEU A 390 22.11 -8.29 -6.93
N THR A 391 23.02 -7.50 -6.35
CA THR A 391 24.35 -7.25 -6.93
C THR A 391 25.22 -8.50 -7.07
N ARG A 392 24.84 -9.62 -6.45
CA ARG A 392 25.49 -10.92 -6.63
C ARG A 392 25.35 -11.48 -8.05
N TRP A 393 24.24 -11.20 -8.73
CA TRP A 393 23.94 -11.78 -10.05
C TRP A 393 23.70 -10.73 -11.13
N PHE A 394 23.45 -9.49 -10.74
CA PHE A 394 23.03 -8.42 -11.64
C PHE A 394 23.95 -7.20 -11.49
N SER A 395 24.02 -6.39 -12.54
CA SER A 395 24.73 -5.11 -12.48
C SER A 395 24.09 -4.19 -11.44
N GLN A 396 24.88 -3.27 -10.87
CA GLN A 396 24.39 -2.31 -9.86
C GLN A 396 23.16 -1.54 -10.34
N SER A 397 23.11 -1.17 -11.63
CA SER A 397 21.97 -0.47 -12.23
C SER A 397 20.69 -1.32 -12.24
N ILE A 398 20.78 -2.62 -12.56
CA ILE A 398 19.63 -3.51 -12.52
C ILE A 398 19.19 -3.77 -11.10
N ALA A 399 20.13 -4.06 -10.20
CA ALA A 399 19.83 -4.25 -8.79
C ALA A 399 19.08 -3.04 -8.21
N LEU A 400 19.53 -1.83 -8.52
CA LEU A 400 18.90 -0.59 -8.10
C LEU A 400 17.51 -0.42 -8.70
N LEU A 401 17.39 -0.54 -10.02
CA LEU A 401 16.11 -0.40 -10.72
C LEU A 401 15.09 -1.42 -10.22
N SER A 402 15.44 -2.70 -10.10
CA SER A 402 14.54 -3.75 -9.61
C SER A 402 14.08 -3.49 -8.18
N THR A 403 14.99 -3.06 -7.31
CA THR A 403 14.67 -2.74 -5.91
C THR A 403 13.67 -1.58 -5.81
N ILE A 404 13.95 -0.47 -6.51
CA ILE A 404 13.03 0.68 -6.56
C ILE A 404 11.68 0.26 -7.14
N THR A 405 11.68 -0.50 -8.24
CA THR A 405 10.46 -0.95 -8.90
C THR A 405 9.59 -1.80 -8.00
N LEU A 406 10.17 -2.72 -7.23
CA LEU A 406 9.39 -3.49 -6.27
C LEU A 406 8.80 -2.61 -5.18
N TYR A 407 9.55 -1.62 -4.71
CA TYR A 407 9.06 -0.73 -3.66
C TYR A 407 7.87 0.12 -4.12
N VAL A 408 7.97 0.79 -5.27
CA VAL A 408 6.92 1.71 -5.76
C VAL A 408 5.89 1.07 -6.70
N GLY A 409 6.22 -0.08 -7.31
CA GLY A 409 5.39 -0.79 -8.29
C GLY A 409 4.64 -2.01 -7.72
N SER A 410 4.58 -2.11 -6.39
CA SER A 410 3.83 -3.12 -5.65
C SER A 410 3.14 -2.50 -4.42
N ASN A 411 2.64 -3.32 -3.51
CA ASN A 411 2.05 -2.86 -2.25
C ASN A 411 3.08 -2.51 -1.17
N TRP A 412 4.37 -2.68 -1.44
CA TRP A 412 5.44 -2.45 -0.46
C TRP A 412 5.47 -1.00 0.07
N LEU A 413 5.43 0.02 -0.80
CA LEU A 413 5.39 1.43 -0.35
C LEU A 413 4.20 1.68 0.58
N TYR A 414 3.02 1.15 0.24
CA TYR A 414 1.81 1.32 1.04
C TYR A 414 1.97 0.76 2.46
N TYR A 415 2.45 -0.49 2.60
CA TYR A 415 2.66 -1.10 3.93
C TYR A 415 3.90 -0.58 4.66
N THR A 416 4.76 0.19 3.99
CA THR A 416 5.91 0.85 4.62
C THR A 416 5.55 2.24 5.17
N GLN A 417 4.79 3.03 4.40
CA GLN A 417 4.56 4.44 4.72
C GLN A 417 3.14 4.76 5.21
N VAL A 418 2.14 4.03 4.72
CA VAL A 418 0.72 4.33 5.00
C VAL A 418 0.14 3.38 6.03
N ALA A 419 0.33 2.08 5.85
CA ALA A 419 -0.20 1.03 6.71
C ALA A 419 0.91 0.37 7.56
N GLY A 420 1.74 1.21 8.19
CA GLY A 420 2.91 0.76 8.97
C GLY A 420 2.58 -0.04 10.24
N SER A 421 1.32 -0.06 10.67
CA SER A 421 0.83 -0.90 11.77
C SER A 421 0.57 -2.36 11.37
N TYR A 422 0.87 -2.75 10.13
CA TYR A 422 0.82 -4.15 9.68
C TYR A 422 2.19 -4.81 9.78
N PRO A 423 2.26 -6.15 9.95
CA PRO A 423 3.54 -6.86 10.11
C PRO A 423 4.36 -6.91 8.81
N HIS A 424 3.77 -6.58 7.66
CA HIS A 424 4.31 -6.93 6.36
C HIS A 424 5.68 -6.32 6.06
N SER A 425 5.93 -5.07 6.49
CA SER A 425 7.27 -4.44 6.39
C SER A 425 8.33 -5.18 7.21
N LEU A 426 7.96 -5.63 8.41
CA LEU A 426 8.84 -6.40 9.27
C LEU A 426 9.12 -7.79 8.69
N THR A 427 8.11 -8.45 8.12
CA THR A 427 8.30 -9.78 7.52
C THR A 427 9.17 -9.72 6.27
N ALA A 428 9.07 -8.66 5.46
CA ALA A 428 9.96 -8.45 4.33
C ALA A 428 11.43 -8.27 4.78
N LEU A 429 11.67 -7.53 5.88
CA LEU A 429 12.99 -7.39 6.50
C LEU A 429 13.56 -8.74 6.93
N PHE A 430 12.81 -9.52 7.72
CA PHE A 430 13.31 -10.79 8.21
C PHE A 430 13.47 -11.83 7.09
N ALA A 431 12.64 -11.78 6.04
CA ALA A 431 12.80 -12.62 4.86
C ALA A 431 14.11 -12.32 4.11
N ILE A 432 14.45 -11.04 3.86
CA ILE A 432 15.70 -10.71 3.17
C ILE A 432 16.93 -11.01 4.05
N LEU A 433 16.86 -10.80 5.37
CA LEU A 433 17.95 -11.17 6.30
C LEU A 433 18.16 -12.69 6.37
N MET A 434 17.08 -13.48 6.34
CA MET A 434 17.14 -14.94 6.25
C MET A 434 17.83 -15.38 4.95
N VAL A 435 17.47 -14.77 3.82
CA VAL A 435 18.11 -15.07 2.54
C VAL A 435 19.60 -14.68 2.57
N ILE A 436 19.95 -13.47 3.03
CA ILE A 436 21.37 -13.05 3.08
C ILE A 436 22.21 -13.95 3.99
N SER A 437 21.69 -14.30 5.17
CA SER A 437 22.40 -15.18 6.11
C SER A 437 22.57 -16.60 5.57
N SER A 438 21.57 -17.14 4.85
CA SER A 438 21.67 -18.44 4.19
C SER A 438 22.77 -18.45 3.12
N TRP A 439 22.95 -17.36 2.37
CA TRP A 439 24.01 -17.26 1.36
C TRP A 439 25.40 -17.23 1.98
N LYS A 440 25.57 -16.62 3.16
CA LYS A 440 26.84 -16.70 3.92
C LYS A 440 27.14 -18.11 4.42
N ILE A 441 26.10 -18.92 4.67
CA ILE A 441 26.26 -20.36 4.95
C ILE A 441 26.64 -21.11 3.66
N ILE A 442 26.05 -20.74 2.51
CA ILE A 442 26.35 -21.36 1.21
C ILE A 442 27.78 -21.10 0.76
N ASP A 443 28.24 -19.85 0.82
CA ASP A 443 29.51 -19.41 0.25
C ASP A 443 30.74 -19.96 0.99
N LEU A 444 30.56 -20.44 2.23
CA LEU A 444 31.67 -20.90 3.06
C LEU A 444 31.71 -22.44 3.13
N PRO A 445 32.89 -23.06 2.95
CA PRO A 445 33.08 -24.47 3.21
C PRO A 445 32.78 -24.83 4.67
N ILE A 446 33.21 -23.98 5.61
CA ILE A 446 32.91 -24.09 7.04
C ILE A 446 32.33 -22.75 7.51
N PRO A 447 30.99 -22.62 7.57
CA PRO A 447 30.36 -21.38 8.03
C PRO A 447 30.63 -21.14 9.51
N ARG A 448 30.94 -19.89 9.86
CA ARG A 448 31.08 -19.47 11.27
C ARG A 448 29.74 -19.59 12.00
N THR A 449 29.79 -19.88 13.30
CA THR A 449 28.62 -19.97 14.20
C THR A 449 27.65 -18.79 14.05
N ARG A 450 28.17 -17.56 13.94
CA ARG A 450 27.35 -16.35 13.77
C ARG A 450 26.41 -16.39 12.55
N HIS A 451 26.78 -17.05 11.46
CA HIS A 451 25.92 -17.12 10.26
C HIS A 451 24.70 -18.01 10.52
N TRP A 452 24.89 -19.12 11.24
CA TRP A 452 23.80 -19.97 11.71
C TRP A 452 22.92 -19.27 12.76
N VAL A 453 23.52 -18.49 13.66
CA VAL A 453 22.75 -17.64 14.61
C VAL A 453 21.87 -16.66 13.85
N TYR A 454 22.42 -15.87 12.92
CA TYR A 454 21.63 -14.91 12.14
C TYR A 454 20.54 -15.58 11.29
N PHE A 455 20.83 -16.75 10.72
CA PHE A 455 19.85 -17.54 9.99
C PHE A 455 18.69 -17.99 10.89
N GLY A 456 18.99 -18.55 12.06
CA GLY A 456 17.97 -18.95 13.04
C GLY A 456 17.13 -17.77 13.56
N LEU A 457 17.79 -16.68 13.96
CA LEU A 457 17.12 -15.47 14.48
C LEU A 457 16.19 -14.85 13.43
N SER A 458 16.65 -14.72 12.17
CA SER A 458 15.83 -14.14 11.10
C SER A 458 14.68 -15.05 10.66
N THR A 459 14.89 -16.37 10.58
CA THR A 459 13.79 -17.32 10.32
C THR A 459 12.76 -17.32 11.45
N GLY A 460 13.21 -17.33 12.72
CA GLY A 460 12.32 -17.24 13.88
C GLY A 460 11.52 -15.94 13.89
N ALA A 461 12.16 -14.80 13.66
CA ALA A 461 11.51 -13.49 13.62
C ALA A 461 10.52 -13.36 12.45
N LEU A 462 10.84 -13.93 11.28
CA LEU A 462 9.94 -13.98 10.13
C LEU A 462 8.62 -14.68 10.46
N ILE A 463 8.69 -15.83 11.17
CA ILE A 463 7.52 -16.61 11.59
C ILE A 463 6.80 -15.90 12.74
N LEU A 464 7.54 -15.35 13.71
CA LEU A 464 7.00 -14.64 14.85
C LEU A 464 6.15 -13.42 14.43
N CYS A 465 6.65 -12.62 13.49
CA CYS A 465 5.92 -11.45 12.99
C CYS A 465 4.64 -11.81 12.25
N TYR A 466 4.60 -12.98 11.61
CA TYR A 466 3.40 -13.47 10.93
C TYR A 466 3.51 -14.98 10.67
N TRP A 467 2.79 -15.79 11.44
CA TRP A 467 2.98 -17.26 11.49
C TRP A 467 2.83 -17.97 10.15
N MET A 468 2.04 -17.41 9.22
CA MET A 468 1.85 -17.96 7.89
C MET A 468 3.16 -18.01 7.07
N ASN A 469 4.15 -17.20 7.45
CA ASN A 469 5.48 -17.25 6.86
C ASN A 469 6.25 -18.54 7.16
N ILE A 470 5.74 -19.44 8.01
CA ILE A 470 6.28 -20.80 8.15
C ILE A 470 6.34 -21.54 6.81
N LEU A 471 5.45 -21.21 5.86
CA LEU A 471 5.44 -21.76 4.50
C LEU A 471 6.69 -21.37 3.68
N ILE A 472 7.35 -20.24 4.02
CA ILE A 472 8.63 -19.85 3.43
C ILE A 472 9.75 -20.80 3.91
N GLY A 473 9.50 -21.61 4.95
CA GLY A 473 10.39 -22.64 5.49
C GLY A 473 10.90 -23.67 4.47
N VAL A 474 10.25 -23.80 3.31
CA VAL A 474 10.77 -24.57 2.17
C VAL A 474 12.15 -24.08 1.74
N TYR A 475 12.37 -22.76 1.76
CA TYR A 475 13.66 -22.16 1.43
C TYR A 475 14.78 -22.63 2.39
N PRO A 476 14.73 -22.36 3.71
CA PRO A 476 15.79 -22.79 4.62
C PRO A 476 16.00 -24.32 4.61
N LEU A 477 14.93 -25.11 4.48
CA LEU A 477 15.06 -26.57 4.33
C LEU A 477 15.84 -26.93 3.06
N GLY A 478 15.55 -26.31 1.92
CA GLY A 478 16.29 -26.50 0.67
C GLY A 478 17.77 -26.15 0.78
N ILE A 479 18.11 -25.10 1.54
CA ILE A 479 19.51 -24.71 1.80
C ILE A 479 20.23 -25.79 2.64
N ILE A 480 19.58 -26.30 3.68
CA ILE A 480 20.13 -27.37 4.52
C ILE A 480 20.34 -28.63 3.66
N ILE A 481 19.33 -29.07 2.91
CA ILE A 481 19.45 -30.24 2.02
C ILE A 481 20.60 -30.06 1.03
N TYR A 482 20.69 -28.90 0.39
CA TYR A 482 21.78 -28.59 -0.55
C TYR A 482 23.16 -28.71 0.09
N LYS A 483 23.34 -28.22 1.33
CA LYS A 483 24.61 -28.30 2.06
C LYS A 483 24.97 -29.71 2.51
N PHE A 484 23.98 -30.51 2.90
CA PHE A 484 24.22 -31.87 3.37
C PHE A 484 24.38 -32.88 2.22
N LEU A 485 23.87 -32.60 1.01
CA LEU A 485 23.93 -33.55 -0.11
C LEU A 485 25.37 -33.97 -0.48
N PRO A 486 26.36 -33.07 -0.63
CA PRO A 486 27.75 -33.47 -0.88
C PRO A 486 28.37 -34.23 0.30
N VAL A 487 28.04 -33.86 1.53
CA VAL A 487 28.53 -34.53 2.76
C VAL A 487 28.15 -36.00 2.77
N PHE A 488 26.88 -36.30 2.46
CA PHE A 488 26.40 -37.68 2.38
C PHE A 488 27.04 -38.44 1.23
N ARG A 489 27.19 -37.83 0.05
CA ARG A 489 27.82 -38.46 -1.12
C ARG A 489 29.30 -38.80 -0.89
N GLN A 490 30.02 -37.92 -0.20
CA GLN A 490 31.45 -38.06 0.07
C GLN A 490 31.75 -38.74 1.42
N LYS A 491 30.72 -39.10 2.19
CA LYS A 491 30.81 -39.68 3.54
C LYS A 491 31.68 -38.87 4.51
N ASN A 492 31.72 -37.55 4.36
CA ASN A 492 32.54 -36.66 5.20
C ASN A 492 31.81 -36.30 6.51
N TRP A 493 31.74 -37.27 7.43
CA TRP A 493 30.96 -37.14 8.67
C TRP A 493 31.45 -36.04 9.61
N VAL A 494 32.73 -35.66 9.55
CA VAL A 494 33.27 -34.55 10.35
C VAL A 494 32.62 -33.23 9.92
N LEU A 495 32.55 -32.98 8.61
CA LEU A 495 31.87 -31.81 8.07
C LEU A 495 30.34 -31.88 8.32
N GLY A 496 29.76 -33.07 8.22
CA GLY A 496 28.35 -33.30 8.55
C GLY A 496 28.00 -32.94 10.00
N ARG A 497 28.86 -33.29 10.96
CA ARG A 497 28.70 -32.89 12.37
C ARG A 497 28.76 -31.37 12.52
N ALA A 498 29.71 -30.70 11.87
CA ALA A 498 29.81 -29.24 11.92
C ALA A 498 28.54 -28.55 11.37
N TYR A 499 27.97 -29.04 10.26
CA TYR A 499 26.70 -28.53 9.75
C TYR A 499 25.52 -28.85 10.67
N LEU A 500 25.49 -30.04 11.28
CA LEU A 500 24.44 -30.41 12.23
C LEU A 500 24.46 -29.49 13.46
N TYR A 501 25.64 -29.19 14.01
CA TYR A 501 25.77 -28.21 15.08
C TYR A 501 25.26 -26.83 14.65
N GLY A 502 25.61 -26.40 13.43
CA GLY A 502 25.10 -25.16 12.85
C GLY A 502 23.57 -25.12 12.77
N VAL A 503 22.95 -26.19 12.24
CA VAL A 503 21.49 -26.32 12.16
C VAL A 503 20.85 -26.30 13.55
N LEU A 504 21.41 -27.02 14.53
CA LEU A 504 20.92 -27.01 15.90
C LEU A 504 20.98 -25.61 16.52
N ILE A 505 22.07 -24.88 16.30
CA ILE A 505 22.20 -23.49 16.73
C ILE A 505 21.10 -22.62 16.10
N SER A 506 20.85 -22.76 14.79
CA SER A 506 19.78 -22.02 14.12
C SER A 506 18.40 -22.36 14.68
N VAL A 507 18.11 -23.64 14.93
CA VAL A 507 16.83 -24.09 15.50
C VAL A 507 16.64 -23.51 16.91
N VAL A 508 17.64 -23.61 17.78
CA VAL A 508 17.59 -23.05 19.14
C VAL A 508 17.37 -21.54 19.11
N CYS A 509 18.12 -20.82 18.27
CA CYS A 509 17.95 -19.37 18.12
C CYS A 509 16.56 -19.01 17.59
N GLY A 510 16.05 -19.74 16.60
CA GLY A 510 14.71 -19.52 16.05
C GLY A 510 13.60 -19.79 17.06
N LEU A 511 13.70 -20.87 17.83
CA LEU A 511 12.76 -21.20 18.90
C LEU A 511 12.81 -20.19 20.04
N ALA A 512 13.99 -19.69 20.40
CA ALA A 512 14.14 -18.64 21.40
C ALA A 512 13.40 -17.36 20.99
N VAL A 513 13.47 -16.99 19.70
CA VAL A 513 12.70 -15.85 19.15
C VAL A 513 11.19 -16.14 19.13
N LEU A 514 10.77 -17.38 18.90
CA LEU A 514 9.35 -17.78 18.92
C LEU A 514 8.77 -17.93 20.34
N ALA A 515 9.61 -18.05 21.37
CA ALA A 515 9.18 -18.30 22.74
C ALA A 515 8.11 -17.32 23.26
N PRO A 516 8.17 -16.00 23.01
CA PRO A 516 7.12 -15.07 23.45
C PRO A 516 5.73 -15.42 22.88
N GLN A 517 5.65 -15.91 21.65
CA GLN A 517 4.38 -16.33 21.06
C GLN A 517 3.82 -17.58 21.75
N PHE A 518 4.67 -18.56 22.02
CA PHE A 518 4.29 -19.78 22.73
C PHE A 518 3.82 -19.48 24.16
N ILE A 519 4.51 -18.57 24.87
CA ILE A 519 4.11 -18.11 26.20
C ILE A 519 2.76 -17.40 26.13
N THR A 520 2.57 -16.49 25.17
CA THR A 520 1.30 -15.78 24.96
C THR A 520 0.15 -16.75 24.71
N TRP A 521 0.37 -17.76 23.88
CA TRP A 521 -0.65 -18.78 23.62
C TRP A 521 -0.97 -19.63 24.84
N GLN A 522 0.04 -20.02 25.62
CA GLN A 522 -0.18 -20.78 26.85
C GLN A 522 -0.94 -19.96 27.89
N TYR A 523 -0.63 -18.66 27.99
CA TYR A 523 -1.29 -17.72 28.89
C TYR A 523 -2.76 -17.48 28.51
N LEU A 524 -3.01 -17.15 27.24
CA LEU A 524 -4.35 -16.81 26.75
C LEU A 524 -5.23 -18.04 26.51
N TYR A 525 -4.68 -19.14 25.98
CA TYR A 525 -5.48 -20.25 25.45
C TYR A 525 -5.23 -21.59 26.15
N ARG A 526 -4.29 -21.68 27.11
CA ARG A 526 -3.84 -22.95 27.72
C ARG A 526 -3.31 -23.97 26.69
N SER A 527 -2.79 -23.48 25.56
CA SER A 527 -2.17 -24.31 24.53
C SER A 527 -0.84 -23.71 24.08
N TRP A 528 0.16 -24.57 23.88
CA TRP A 528 1.43 -24.20 23.25
C TRP A 528 1.34 -24.04 21.73
N PHE A 529 0.27 -24.55 21.11
CA PHE A 529 0.04 -24.48 19.67
C PHE A 529 -1.43 -24.18 19.40
N THR A 530 -1.72 -22.95 18.97
CA THR A 530 -3.07 -22.56 18.58
C THR A 530 -3.03 -21.42 17.59
N VAL A 531 -3.92 -21.45 16.60
CA VAL A 531 -4.19 -20.29 15.75
C VAL A 531 -5.68 -20.05 15.88
N TYR A 532 -6.05 -19.08 16.72
CA TYR A 532 -7.46 -18.77 16.88
C TYR A 532 -7.93 -17.97 15.67
N ILE A 533 -8.73 -18.63 14.83
CA ILE A 533 -9.27 -18.03 13.60
C ILE A 533 -10.54 -17.29 13.99
N GLN A 534 -10.53 -15.96 13.88
CA GLN A 534 -11.79 -15.21 13.90
C GLN A 534 -12.72 -15.76 12.82
N ASN A 535 -13.88 -16.26 13.25
CA ASN A 535 -15.00 -16.74 12.42
C ASN A 535 -14.88 -18.16 11.79
N GLY A 536 -13.94 -19.02 12.19
CA GLY A 536 -13.96 -20.43 11.76
C GLY A 536 -13.89 -20.66 10.24
N ARG A 537 -13.49 -19.67 9.45
CA ARG A 537 -13.54 -19.65 7.98
C ARG A 537 -12.44 -20.47 7.30
N PHE A 538 -12.05 -21.62 7.84
CA PHE A 538 -11.22 -22.60 7.10
C PHE A 538 -12.01 -23.82 6.63
N THR A 539 -13.34 -23.81 6.78
CA THR A 539 -14.19 -24.96 6.47
C THR A 539 -14.28 -25.28 4.97
N THR A 540 -13.93 -24.35 4.08
CA THR A 540 -13.93 -24.59 2.62
C THR A 540 -12.67 -24.03 1.95
N MET A 541 -11.69 -24.88 1.66
CA MET A 541 -10.57 -24.49 0.80
C MET A 541 -11.03 -24.51 -0.66
N ASN A 542 -11.00 -23.36 -1.33
CA ASN A 542 -11.34 -23.22 -2.74
C ASN A 542 -10.14 -22.60 -3.46
N PHE A 543 -9.50 -23.37 -4.33
CA PHE A 543 -8.29 -22.91 -5.02
C PHE A 543 -8.63 -21.91 -6.14
N ARG A 544 -8.32 -20.62 -5.91
CA ARG A 544 -8.63 -19.49 -6.80
C ARG A 544 -7.39 -18.88 -7.46
N PHE A 545 -6.54 -19.72 -8.06
CA PHE A 545 -5.25 -19.27 -8.61
C PHE A 545 -5.37 -18.29 -9.80
N ILE A 546 -6.31 -18.51 -10.73
CA ILE A 546 -6.51 -17.60 -11.87
C ILE A 546 -7.03 -16.22 -11.40
N PRO A 547 -8.07 -16.14 -10.55
CA PRO A 547 -8.45 -14.86 -9.93
C PRO A 547 -7.33 -14.20 -9.13
N TYR A 548 -6.47 -14.99 -8.47
CA TYR A 548 -5.31 -14.46 -7.74
C TYR A 548 -4.32 -13.73 -8.67
N LEU A 549 -4.10 -14.23 -9.89
CA LEU A 549 -3.18 -13.59 -10.84
C LEU A 549 -3.84 -12.47 -11.64
N PHE A 550 -5.06 -12.69 -12.14
CA PHE A 550 -5.69 -11.85 -13.17
C PHE A 550 -7.01 -11.23 -12.74
N GLY A 551 -7.53 -11.60 -11.57
CA GLY A 551 -8.84 -11.16 -11.11
C GLY A 551 -8.96 -9.63 -11.08
N PRO A 552 -10.06 -9.05 -11.58
CA PRO A 552 -10.19 -7.59 -11.72
C PRO A 552 -10.19 -6.87 -10.36
N LEU A 553 -10.63 -7.55 -9.30
CA LEU A 553 -10.75 -6.98 -7.96
C LEU A 553 -9.43 -6.91 -7.19
N TYR A 554 -8.60 -7.97 -7.17
CA TYR A 554 -7.33 -8.01 -6.42
C TYR A 554 -6.16 -8.66 -7.15
N GLY A 555 -6.33 -9.04 -8.42
CA GLY A 555 -5.32 -9.80 -9.17
C GLY A 555 -3.96 -9.11 -9.19
N LEU A 556 -2.90 -9.92 -9.05
CA LEU A 556 -1.51 -9.44 -9.00
C LEU A 556 -1.15 -8.53 -10.17
N LEU A 557 -1.64 -8.85 -11.37
CA LEU A 557 -1.40 -8.05 -12.57
C LEU A 557 -1.86 -6.59 -12.41
N TRP A 558 -3.01 -6.37 -11.78
CA TRP A 558 -3.63 -5.05 -11.66
C TRP A 558 -3.12 -4.29 -10.44
N TRP A 559 -2.96 -4.95 -9.29
CA TRP A 559 -2.62 -4.24 -8.05
C TRP A 559 -1.13 -4.11 -7.81
N THR A 560 -0.36 -5.11 -8.24
CA THR A 560 1.08 -5.20 -7.98
C THR A 560 1.80 -5.72 -9.22
N PRO A 561 1.75 -4.99 -10.35
CA PRO A 561 2.31 -5.46 -11.62
C PRO A 561 3.80 -5.84 -11.51
N ALA A 562 4.56 -5.19 -10.61
CA ALA A 562 5.96 -5.56 -10.39
C ALA A 562 6.11 -7.00 -9.83
N TYR A 563 5.20 -7.45 -8.94
CA TYR A 563 5.19 -8.83 -8.46
C TYR A 563 4.77 -9.81 -9.55
N PHE A 564 3.79 -9.44 -10.40
CA PHE A 564 3.39 -10.27 -11.52
C PHE A 564 4.56 -10.51 -12.50
N VAL A 565 5.25 -9.44 -12.92
CA VAL A 565 6.45 -9.54 -13.77
C VAL A 565 7.57 -10.30 -13.07
N ALA A 566 7.72 -10.14 -11.75
CA ALA A 566 8.69 -10.88 -10.96
C ALA A 566 8.44 -12.39 -10.96
N ILE A 567 7.19 -12.86 -10.95
CA ILE A 567 6.88 -14.30 -11.04
C ILE A 567 7.36 -14.85 -12.38
N LEU A 568 7.03 -14.18 -13.49
CA LEU A 568 7.49 -14.56 -14.83
C LEU A 568 9.02 -14.59 -14.92
N GLY A 569 9.67 -13.59 -14.35
CA GLY A 569 11.13 -13.54 -14.29
C GLY A 569 11.75 -14.61 -13.39
N SER A 570 11.06 -15.04 -12.33
CA SER A 570 11.54 -16.11 -11.45
C SER A 570 11.54 -17.46 -12.16
N VAL A 571 10.53 -17.72 -13.01
CA VAL A 571 10.52 -18.88 -13.91
C VAL A 571 11.71 -18.83 -14.86
N TRP A 572 11.96 -17.68 -15.49
CA TRP A 572 13.12 -17.53 -16.39
C TRP A 572 14.46 -17.71 -15.66
N PHE A 573 14.59 -17.16 -14.45
CA PHE A 573 15.77 -17.34 -13.63
C PHE A 573 16.00 -18.82 -13.28
N ALA A 574 14.95 -19.56 -12.93
CA ALA A 574 15.02 -20.99 -12.67
C ALA A 574 15.46 -21.80 -13.89
N ILE A 575 15.04 -21.42 -15.10
CA ILE A 575 15.49 -22.06 -16.34
C ILE A 575 16.98 -21.80 -16.59
N LYS A 576 17.45 -20.56 -16.41
CA LYS A 576 18.84 -20.18 -16.67
C LYS A 576 19.80 -20.63 -15.58
N ARG A 577 19.33 -20.71 -14.33
CA ARG A 577 20.09 -21.09 -13.14
C ARG A 577 19.23 -21.98 -12.24
N PRO A 578 19.11 -23.28 -12.55
CA PRO A 578 18.26 -24.21 -11.81
C PRO A 578 18.51 -24.19 -10.30
N TRP A 579 19.78 -24.15 -9.89
CA TRP A 579 20.15 -23.76 -8.54
C TRP A 579 20.70 -22.32 -8.56
N PRO A 580 20.20 -21.41 -7.70
CA PRO A 580 19.14 -21.57 -6.69
C PRO A 580 17.70 -21.34 -7.23
N GLY A 581 17.52 -21.11 -8.53
CA GLY A 581 16.27 -20.57 -9.06
C GLY A 581 15.03 -21.43 -8.85
N VAL A 582 15.16 -22.76 -8.93
CA VAL A 582 14.05 -23.69 -8.64
C VAL A 582 13.60 -23.57 -7.19
N LEU A 583 14.53 -23.43 -6.23
CA LEU A 583 14.17 -23.28 -4.82
C LEU A 583 13.40 -21.97 -4.56
N PHE A 584 13.82 -20.88 -5.20
CA PHE A 584 13.10 -19.61 -5.14
C PHE A 584 11.70 -19.71 -5.74
N LEU A 585 11.59 -20.33 -6.92
CA LEU A 585 10.31 -20.53 -7.59
C LEU A 585 9.36 -21.41 -6.76
N LEU A 586 9.85 -22.52 -6.20
CA LEU A 586 9.07 -23.39 -5.31
C LEU A 586 8.56 -22.64 -4.09
N THR A 587 9.39 -21.78 -3.49
CA THR A 587 9.00 -20.95 -2.34
C THR A 587 7.85 -20.01 -2.71
N ILE A 588 7.93 -19.36 -3.88
CA ILE A 588 6.86 -18.51 -4.41
C ILE A 588 5.57 -19.32 -4.65
N ILE A 589 5.67 -20.45 -5.35
CA ILE A 589 4.51 -21.27 -5.73
C ILE A 589 3.78 -21.81 -4.50
N ILE A 590 4.50 -22.33 -3.51
CA ILE A 590 3.89 -22.91 -2.30
C ILE A 590 3.16 -21.82 -1.50
N PHE A 591 3.81 -20.68 -1.31
CA PHE A 591 3.22 -19.57 -0.56
C PHE A 591 2.01 -18.96 -1.27
N ILE A 592 2.10 -18.72 -2.59
CA ILE A 592 0.96 -18.20 -3.38
C ILE A 592 -0.18 -19.22 -3.42
N SER A 593 0.12 -20.51 -3.62
CA SER A 593 -0.91 -21.55 -3.69
C SER A 593 -1.73 -21.64 -2.41
N TYR A 594 -1.08 -21.52 -1.25
CA TYR A 594 -1.78 -21.46 0.03
C TYR A 594 -2.66 -20.21 0.15
N ASN A 595 -2.15 -19.04 -0.23
CA ASN A 595 -2.95 -17.81 -0.21
C ASN A 595 -4.12 -17.85 -1.19
N ALA A 596 -3.98 -18.57 -2.30
CA ALA A 596 -5.05 -18.76 -3.27
C ALA A 596 -6.09 -19.79 -2.83
N SER A 597 -5.84 -20.60 -1.79
CA SER A 597 -6.75 -21.66 -1.33
C SER A 597 -7.62 -21.27 -0.13
N ILE A 598 -7.24 -20.24 0.62
CA ILE A 598 -7.96 -19.78 1.81
C ILE A 598 -9.19 -18.93 1.45
N PRO A 599 -10.28 -18.94 2.26
CA PRO A 599 -11.52 -18.23 1.89
C PRO A 599 -11.39 -16.72 1.68
N ASP A 600 -10.48 -16.08 2.41
CA ASP A 600 -10.10 -14.69 2.22
C ASP A 600 -8.84 -14.56 1.35
N TRP A 601 -8.79 -15.34 0.26
CA TRP A 601 -7.72 -15.32 -0.76
C TRP A 601 -7.42 -13.91 -1.25
N ASP A 602 -8.44 -13.06 -1.24
CA ASP A 602 -8.48 -11.65 -1.61
C ASP A 602 -7.69 -10.74 -0.65
N GLY A 603 -7.20 -11.28 0.46
CA GLY A 603 -6.42 -10.53 1.45
C GLY A 603 -7.27 -9.64 2.36
N SER A 604 -8.56 -9.95 2.52
CA SER A 604 -9.50 -9.26 3.42
C SER A 604 -9.57 -7.74 3.17
N GLY A 605 -9.58 -7.34 1.90
CA GLY A 605 -9.73 -5.94 1.49
C GLY A 605 -8.50 -5.04 1.72
N GLY A 606 -7.31 -5.60 1.89
CA GLY A 606 -6.05 -4.85 1.92
C GLY A 606 -5.64 -4.27 0.56
N PHE A 607 -4.70 -3.32 0.54
CA PHE A 607 -4.10 -2.84 -0.71
C PHE A 607 -3.25 -3.93 -1.36
N GLY A 608 -3.75 -4.53 -2.45
CA GLY A 608 -3.18 -5.71 -3.07
C GLY A 608 -3.06 -6.91 -2.11
N PHE A 609 -2.39 -7.99 -2.54
CA PHE A 609 -2.16 -9.13 -1.66
C PHE A 609 -1.12 -8.81 -0.59
N ARG A 610 -1.57 -8.28 0.54
CA ARG A 610 -0.72 -7.87 1.67
C ARG A 610 0.19 -8.96 2.22
N ARG A 611 -0.29 -10.20 2.16
CA ARG A 611 0.35 -11.41 2.71
C ARG A 611 1.63 -11.83 1.98
N ILE A 612 1.77 -11.52 0.69
CA ILE A 612 2.91 -11.98 -0.11
C ILE A 612 4.13 -11.07 -0.03
N MET A 613 4.07 -10.00 0.77
CA MET A 613 5.20 -9.08 0.92
C MET A 613 6.44 -9.79 1.52
N SER A 614 6.25 -10.85 2.29
CA SER A 614 7.33 -11.73 2.77
C SER A 614 8.10 -12.43 1.65
N LEU A 615 7.55 -12.51 0.43
CA LEU A 615 8.21 -13.09 -0.74
C LEU A 615 9.10 -12.09 -1.50
N MET A 616 9.18 -10.85 -1.04
CA MET A 616 10.00 -9.78 -1.59
C MET A 616 11.37 -10.25 -2.12
N PRO A 617 12.25 -10.95 -1.35
CA PRO A 617 13.57 -11.35 -1.85
C PRO A 617 13.50 -12.26 -3.09
N PHE A 618 12.49 -13.13 -3.17
CA PHE A 618 12.31 -14.04 -4.29
C PHE A 618 11.78 -13.29 -5.52
N PHE A 619 10.85 -12.34 -5.34
CA PHE A 619 10.38 -11.48 -6.42
C PHE A 619 11.49 -10.58 -6.98
N ALA A 620 12.41 -10.11 -6.14
CA ALA A 620 13.51 -9.24 -6.58
C ALA A 620 14.37 -9.88 -7.67
N ILE A 621 14.72 -11.15 -7.52
CA ILE A 621 15.53 -11.86 -8.51
C ILE A 621 14.78 -12.02 -9.83
N GLY A 622 13.50 -12.38 -9.76
CA GLY A 622 12.69 -12.52 -10.96
C GLY A 622 12.60 -11.21 -11.74
N LEU A 623 12.25 -10.11 -11.06
CA LEU A 623 12.18 -8.80 -11.71
C LEU A 623 13.53 -8.37 -12.29
N ALA A 624 14.62 -8.59 -11.56
CA ALA A 624 15.97 -8.30 -12.05
C ALA A 624 16.34 -9.10 -13.30
N THR A 625 15.90 -10.36 -13.39
CA THR A 625 16.12 -11.22 -14.56
C THR A 625 15.44 -10.63 -15.81
N ILE A 626 14.19 -10.20 -15.69
CA ILE A 626 13.46 -9.58 -16.80
C ILE A 626 14.10 -8.25 -17.20
N LEU A 627 14.36 -7.36 -16.23
CA LEU A 627 14.94 -6.05 -16.53
C LEU A 627 16.34 -6.17 -17.15
N GLN A 628 17.16 -7.13 -16.71
CA GLN A 628 18.47 -7.42 -17.31
C GLN A 628 18.33 -7.83 -18.78
N ALA A 629 17.43 -8.75 -19.09
CA ALA A 629 17.22 -9.19 -20.46
C ALA A 629 16.71 -8.07 -21.40
N LEU A 630 15.96 -7.11 -20.84
CA LEU A 630 15.44 -5.97 -21.57
C LEU A 630 16.45 -4.82 -21.72
N GLN A 631 17.63 -4.88 -21.09
CA GLN A 631 18.67 -3.85 -21.22
C GLN A 631 19.16 -3.66 -22.65
N ARG A 632 19.00 -4.66 -23.52
CA ARG A 632 19.31 -4.54 -24.96
C ARG A 632 18.52 -3.41 -25.64
N TRP A 633 17.35 -3.04 -25.09
CA TRP A 633 16.54 -1.89 -25.50
C TRP A 633 16.79 -0.77 -24.51
N ARG A 634 17.77 0.10 -24.81
CA ARG A 634 18.47 1.01 -23.88
C ARG A 634 17.62 1.64 -22.76
N LEU A 635 16.41 2.13 -23.07
CA LEU A 635 15.52 2.80 -22.11
C LEU A 635 14.27 2.00 -21.71
N LEU A 636 14.04 0.82 -22.30
CA LEU A 636 12.86 0.00 -22.02
C LEU A 636 12.73 -0.39 -20.54
N PRO A 637 13.80 -0.81 -19.82
CA PRO A 637 13.67 -1.09 -18.40
C PRO A 637 13.13 0.11 -17.62
N VAL A 638 13.67 1.31 -17.85
CA VAL A 638 13.23 2.54 -17.18
C VAL A 638 11.77 2.86 -17.48
N VAL A 639 11.35 2.67 -18.73
CA VAL A 639 9.95 2.86 -19.15
C VAL A 639 9.03 1.91 -18.39
N LEU A 640 9.35 0.61 -18.35
CA LEU A 640 8.55 -0.39 -17.65
C LEU A 640 8.48 -0.12 -16.14
N VAL A 641 9.62 0.23 -15.52
CA VAL A 641 9.68 0.64 -14.11
C VAL A 641 8.71 1.79 -13.85
N SER A 642 8.75 2.82 -14.69
CA SER A 642 7.96 4.03 -14.49
C SER A 642 6.47 3.78 -14.71
N ILE A 643 6.12 2.93 -15.67
CA ILE A 643 4.74 2.47 -15.90
C ILE A 643 4.22 1.71 -14.67
N MET A 644 4.95 0.70 -14.19
CA MET A 644 4.53 -0.10 -13.03
C MET A 644 4.40 0.73 -11.76
N ALA A 645 5.35 1.66 -11.54
CA ALA A 645 5.33 2.61 -10.43
C ALA A 645 4.11 3.54 -10.49
N GLY A 646 3.92 4.22 -11.62
CA GLY A 646 2.80 5.15 -11.81
C GLY A 646 1.45 4.47 -11.71
N TRP A 647 1.33 3.28 -12.29
CA TRP A 647 0.13 2.46 -12.18
C TRP A 647 -0.18 2.11 -10.72
N SER A 648 0.80 1.58 -9.98
CA SER A 648 0.60 1.15 -8.59
C SER A 648 0.28 2.33 -7.67
N ILE A 649 0.95 3.48 -7.85
CA ILE A 649 0.66 4.71 -7.10
C ILE A 649 -0.75 5.22 -7.41
N ARG A 650 -1.17 5.19 -8.69
CA ARG A 650 -2.54 5.54 -9.09
C ARG A 650 -3.57 4.67 -8.37
N ILE A 651 -3.39 3.34 -8.38
CA ILE A 651 -4.30 2.42 -7.69
C ILE A 651 -4.25 2.63 -6.18
N MET A 652 -3.07 2.89 -5.61
CA MET A 652 -2.89 3.18 -4.18
C MET A 652 -3.69 4.40 -3.74
N VAL A 653 -3.60 5.52 -4.46
CA VAL A 653 -4.36 6.73 -4.12
C VAL A 653 -5.86 6.48 -4.25
N ARG A 654 -6.31 5.77 -5.29
CA ARG A 654 -7.72 5.39 -5.44
C ARG A 654 -8.20 4.49 -4.29
N TYR A 655 -7.35 3.59 -3.82
CA TYR A 655 -7.64 2.73 -2.67
C TYR A 655 -7.73 3.51 -1.36
N MET A 656 -6.77 4.42 -1.11
CA MET A 656 -6.77 5.28 0.08
C MET A 656 -7.97 6.22 0.11
N ASP A 657 -8.41 6.64 -1.06
CA ASP A 657 -9.59 7.47 -1.23
C ASP A 657 -10.91 6.67 -1.15
N PHE A 658 -10.90 5.36 -0.91
CA PHE A 658 -12.11 4.51 -0.90
C PHE A 658 -12.88 4.50 -2.22
N LYS A 659 -12.19 4.56 -3.36
CA LYS A 659 -12.84 4.35 -4.69
C LYS A 659 -13.06 2.87 -5.01
N PHE A 660 -12.46 1.96 -4.23
CA PHE A 660 -12.68 0.52 -4.35
C PHE A 660 -13.54 0.01 -3.20
N PHE A 661 -14.57 -0.78 -3.52
CA PHE A 661 -15.35 -1.51 -2.53
C PHE A 661 -14.47 -2.59 -1.90
N ARG A 662 -14.54 -2.71 -0.56
CA ARG A 662 -13.77 -3.71 0.22
C ARG A 662 -14.47 -5.07 0.29
N ALA A 663 -15.60 -5.24 -0.40
CA ALA A 663 -16.40 -6.47 -0.49
C ALA A 663 -16.46 -6.97 -1.95
N PRO A 664 -15.77 -8.07 -2.29
CA PRO A 664 -15.62 -8.61 -3.64
C PRO A 664 -16.91 -8.98 -4.38
N ASP A 665 -17.77 -9.71 -3.69
CA ASP A 665 -18.63 -10.69 -4.36
C ASP A 665 -19.91 -10.04 -4.90
N ASP A 666 -20.21 -8.82 -4.47
CA ASP A 666 -21.46 -8.12 -4.81
C ASP A 666 -21.31 -7.16 -6.01
N PHE A 667 -20.09 -6.84 -6.49
CA PHE A 667 -19.86 -5.65 -7.32
C PHE A 667 -18.80 -5.74 -8.44
N LEU A 668 -18.49 -6.93 -8.96
CA LEU A 668 -17.44 -7.18 -9.99
C LEU A 668 -17.43 -6.18 -11.16
N ASP A 669 -18.59 -5.79 -11.71
CA ASP A 669 -18.68 -4.90 -12.87
C ASP A 669 -18.36 -3.43 -12.54
N THR A 670 -18.61 -2.96 -11.31
CA THR A 670 -18.31 -1.59 -10.85
C THR A 670 -16.81 -1.35 -10.62
N LEU A 671 -16.02 -2.43 -10.55
CA LEU A 671 -14.59 -2.38 -10.22
C LEU A 671 -13.73 -2.17 -11.45
N THR A 672 -14.11 -2.72 -12.60
CA THR A 672 -13.50 -2.39 -13.89
C THR A 672 -13.61 -0.88 -14.17
N ALA A 673 -14.75 -0.29 -13.84
CA ALA A 673 -14.98 1.15 -13.88
C ALA A 673 -14.10 1.94 -12.89
N SER A 674 -13.81 1.36 -11.74
CA SER A 674 -12.92 1.93 -10.72
C SER A 674 -11.43 1.81 -11.07
N MET A 675 -11.04 0.85 -11.92
CA MET A 675 -9.69 0.69 -12.48
C MET A 675 -9.48 1.57 -13.72
N LEU A 676 -10.44 1.53 -14.65
CA LEU A 676 -10.50 2.28 -15.90
C LEU A 676 -11.51 3.41 -15.72
N SER A 677 -11.09 4.53 -15.14
CA SER A 677 -11.92 5.72 -14.97
C SER A 677 -11.33 6.87 -15.78
N GLU A 678 -12.20 7.76 -16.27
CA GLU A 678 -11.84 9.02 -16.95
C GLU A 678 -10.88 9.89 -16.13
N SER A 679 -10.91 9.79 -14.79
CA SER A 679 -9.98 10.48 -13.89
C SER A 679 -8.59 9.83 -13.86
N VAL A 680 -7.73 10.14 -14.83
CA VAL A 680 -6.38 9.55 -15.02
C VAL A 680 -5.60 9.33 -13.71
N MET A 681 -5.41 10.38 -12.91
CA MET A 681 -4.83 10.34 -11.58
C MET A 681 -5.76 11.13 -10.67
N PRO A 682 -6.19 10.63 -9.50
CA PRO A 682 -7.02 11.40 -8.58
C PRO A 682 -6.17 12.47 -7.87
N THR A 683 -5.84 13.58 -8.53
CA THR A 683 -4.84 14.53 -8.01
C THR A 683 -5.30 15.25 -6.76
N GLN A 684 -6.60 15.50 -6.62
CA GLN A 684 -7.18 16.05 -5.38
C GLN A 684 -6.95 15.10 -4.20
N ALA A 685 -7.22 13.81 -4.38
CA ALA A 685 -6.98 12.81 -3.34
C ALA A 685 -5.47 12.64 -3.05
N LEU A 686 -4.63 12.64 -4.09
CA LEU A 686 -3.18 12.61 -3.92
C LEU A 686 -2.70 13.83 -3.11
N THR A 687 -3.16 15.03 -3.46
CA THR A 687 -2.81 16.27 -2.77
C THR A 687 -3.25 16.20 -1.31
N LEU A 688 -4.48 15.75 -1.04
CA LEU A 688 -4.99 15.56 0.31
C LEU A 688 -4.13 14.57 1.12
N HIS A 689 -3.71 13.45 0.53
CA HIS A 689 -2.84 12.50 1.23
C HIS A 689 -1.44 13.06 1.47
N VAL A 690 -0.90 13.82 0.52
CA VAL A 690 0.40 14.47 0.67
C VAL A 690 0.35 15.54 1.75
N THR A 691 -0.67 16.40 1.76
CA THR A 691 -0.82 17.44 2.78
C THR A 691 -1.11 16.87 4.17
N ASN A 692 -1.75 15.70 4.24
CA ASN A 692 -1.99 14.98 5.49
C ASN A 692 -0.85 14.05 5.93
N SER A 693 0.20 13.89 5.11
CA SER A 693 1.41 13.20 5.57
C SER A 693 1.99 13.92 6.78
N LEU A 694 2.54 13.18 7.75
CA LEU A 694 2.98 13.75 9.02
C LEU A 694 3.92 14.95 8.83
N PHE A 695 4.92 14.82 7.96
CA PHE A 695 5.93 15.86 7.77
C PHE A 695 5.37 17.12 7.09
N ILE A 696 4.60 16.96 6.01
CA ILE A 696 4.02 18.11 5.30
C ILE A 696 2.96 18.78 6.18
N ASN A 697 2.11 18.00 6.85
CA ASN A 697 1.13 18.52 7.79
C ASN A 697 1.79 19.36 8.89
N GLN A 698 2.89 18.88 9.50
CA GLN A 698 3.60 19.63 10.53
C GLN A 698 4.40 20.83 9.99
N LEU A 699 4.79 20.83 8.71
CA LEU A 699 5.34 22.02 8.05
C LEU A 699 4.28 23.10 7.81
N LEU A 700 3.06 22.70 7.45
CA LEU A 700 1.96 23.63 7.18
C LEU A 700 1.29 24.12 8.47
N GLN A 701 1.16 23.25 9.47
CA GLN A 701 0.40 23.46 10.69
C GLN A 701 1.14 22.82 11.89
N PRO A 702 2.24 23.44 12.35
CA PRO A 702 3.07 22.88 13.40
C PRO A 702 2.33 22.88 14.75
N ASN A 703 2.43 21.77 15.48
CA ASN A 703 2.15 21.74 16.91
C ASN A 703 3.33 21.12 17.67
N VAL A 704 3.45 21.44 18.97
CA VAL A 704 4.63 21.06 19.78
C VAL A 704 4.90 19.56 19.74
N MET A 705 3.88 18.72 19.94
CA MET A 705 4.03 17.26 19.89
C MET A 705 4.47 16.79 18.51
N GLY A 706 3.83 17.26 17.44
CA GLY A 706 4.14 16.85 16.07
C GLY A 706 5.54 17.27 15.62
N VAL A 707 5.99 18.47 16.00
CA VAL A 707 7.38 18.92 15.73
C VAL A 707 8.39 18.05 16.47
N ILE A 708 8.17 17.76 17.76
CA ILE A 708 9.03 16.86 18.54
C ILE A 708 9.08 15.47 17.90
N VAL A 709 7.94 14.93 17.48
CA VAL A 709 7.87 13.67 16.73
C VAL A 709 8.74 13.76 15.49
N CYS A 710 8.54 14.75 14.62
CA CYS A 710 9.34 14.92 13.40
C CYS A 710 10.84 14.97 13.68
N VAL A 711 11.28 15.70 14.71
CA VAL A 711 12.69 15.78 15.12
C VAL A 711 13.23 14.41 15.53
N ILE A 712 12.47 13.65 16.34
CA ILE A 712 12.87 12.29 16.75
C ILE A 712 12.98 11.38 15.52
N LEU A 713 11.98 11.39 14.63
CA LEU A 713 11.98 10.55 13.42
C LEU A 713 13.16 10.88 12.49
N ILE A 714 13.46 12.17 12.29
CA ILE A 714 14.61 12.62 11.49
C ILE A 714 15.92 12.17 12.14
N THR A 715 16.03 12.26 13.47
CA THR A 715 17.22 11.84 14.21
C THR A 715 17.44 10.33 14.07
N LEU A 716 16.39 9.54 14.24
CA LEU A 716 16.41 8.08 14.06
C LEU A 716 16.81 7.71 12.62
N ALA A 717 16.19 8.35 11.62
CA ALA A 717 16.53 8.12 10.22
C ALA A 717 17.99 8.47 9.91
N THR A 718 18.47 9.61 10.41
CA THR A 718 19.86 10.06 10.22
C THR A 718 20.85 9.08 10.85
N GLY A 719 20.54 8.57 12.04
CA GLY A 719 21.30 7.50 12.68
C GLY A 719 21.37 6.25 11.80
N VAL A 720 20.22 5.78 11.30
CA VAL A 720 20.16 4.62 10.39
C VAL A 720 20.98 4.85 9.11
N PHE A 721 20.90 6.03 8.49
CA PHE A 721 21.72 6.34 7.32
C PHE A 721 23.22 6.36 7.64
N TYR A 722 23.60 6.97 8.76
CA TYR A 722 25.01 7.09 9.19
C TYR A 722 25.63 5.72 9.48
N TYR A 723 24.98 4.90 10.32
CA TYR A 723 25.45 3.57 10.66
C TYR A 723 25.29 2.59 9.50
N GLY A 724 24.19 2.68 8.76
CA GLY A 724 23.92 1.85 7.59
C GLY A 724 25.03 1.97 6.54
N ARG A 725 25.50 3.18 6.25
CA ARG A 725 26.62 3.41 5.31
C ARG A 725 27.91 2.68 5.72
N ARG A 726 28.15 2.48 7.02
CA ARG A 726 29.35 1.79 7.53
C ARG A 726 29.16 0.27 7.64
N LEU A 727 27.99 -0.20 8.06
CA LEU A 727 27.74 -1.60 8.40
C LEU A 727 27.31 -2.45 7.20
N LEU A 728 26.46 -1.93 6.32
CA LEU A 728 25.90 -2.71 5.20
C LEU A 728 26.97 -3.28 4.26
N PRO A 729 28.03 -2.55 3.87
CA PRO A 729 29.10 -3.12 3.04
C PRO A 729 29.84 -4.27 3.72
N GLN A 730 30.08 -4.20 5.04
CA GLN A 730 30.82 -5.22 5.78
C GLN A 730 30.06 -6.56 5.87
N ILE A 731 28.72 -6.50 5.79
CA ILE A 731 27.85 -7.68 5.83
C ILE A 731 27.77 -8.34 4.44
N THR A 732 27.94 -7.57 3.35
CA THR A 732 27.63 -8.02 1.99
C THR A 732 28.83 -8.21 1.09
N THR A 733 30.03 -7.72 1.46
CA THR A 733 31.27 -8.05 0.76
C THR A 733 31.66 -9.52 0.96
N THR A 734 31.15 -10.40 0.11
CA THR A 734 31.95 -11.50 -0.44
C THR A 734 32.22 -11.14 -1.91
N PRO A 735 33.47 -11.17 -2.38
CA PRO A 735 33.75 -10.87 -3.78
C PRO A 735 32.99 -11.86 -4.67
N PRO A 736 32.58 -11.45 -5.90
CA PRO A 736 32.15 -12.42 -6.89
C PRO A 736 33.30 -13.41 -7.08
N GLN A 737 33.08 -14.69 -6.80
CA GLN A 737 33.95 -15.70 -7.37
C GLN A 737 33.67 -15.68 -8.86
N GLU A 738 34.64 -15.20 -9.63
CA GLU A 738 34.72 -15.47 -11.06
C GLU A 738 34.73 -16.99 -11.23
N HIS A 739 33.62 -17.53 -11.71
CA HIS A 739 33.49 -18.90 -12.19
C HIS A 739 32.74 -18.88 -13.52
#